data_AF-A0A449BBM0-F1
#
_entry.id   AF-A0A449BBM0-F1
#
_cell.length_a   1.000
_cell.length_b   1.000
_cell.length_c   1.000
_cell.angle_alpha   90.00
_cell.angle_beta   90.00
_cell.angle_gamma   90.00
#
_symmetry.space_group_name_H-M   'P 1'
#
loop_
_entity.id
_entity.type
_entity.pdbx_description
1 polymer ?
#
loop_
_entity_poly.entity_id
_entity_poly.type
_entity_poly.pdbx_seq_one_letter_code
_entity_poly.pdbx_strand_id
1 'polypeptide(L)'
;MKINKQLFGLIMLTLFSIGLISCKTKEKIDKPEPQNPTPVENEYPTPEYAEESETPYTGLLESYKKDEWNGYWIWDKINAPDSYVAFRKEFEISKDITETVIDISAESKYFMWVNGILTVYDGSSKRGPSVNDSFYDYVKITNLKKGKNVIAFLTVYNGRSSDSSIDAGKAGLLFQMSVDDKVIKSDNTVKVKRLREYKNKSLLKGDYPNYPQSSMLGEWNVYFDAREATGNFFETSFDVSSWDNAVGVAKAGAKPFNRLYKNPAPTMKFNEIVKFENSSKYENIIFDKPTKIELELPLNRQFSTYFEIESEKEGEKILLYTDTYVVGTETNFKDTYITKKGVQKYENYPWRSGSKLYMEIPSGVKISYIGYRASGYDADITGSFESSNERLNILWDKAVNSLLINMRDTFMDTPDRERAPYMGDASNQIEMLLYSLDPNSYEIVKKTILTAIGWTKEGNILVSRAPSKSPHEIPVQSLAFIISVYNYYLYTGDRDTISKFYEIAANYLKNWELKDNGLIEIRDGSWLWTDWGEKIDVEVIQTAWYYYALNIIEKLSSDLNITKNDEFISQRKVTIEENFAKVYQKEDGGFRSGEENDDRANALAVLSGLAKKEDYESIRNILVNTKNASPFYEKYVLEALSIMGYYDEAVTRMLDRYEAMIDDSGTTLWELWSLDAAGTVTVNHGWTGGPLVIMSKYIAGIKPIEVNYEEYEIIPQFIYDKINASVDTNKGVIKMSYNKVEDGYEIKIKAIEGTGYLKLPKEFKDRTNFTGVMIEVIDDDYYVLSFEEGNYTITVS
;
A
#
# COMPACT_ATOMS: atom_id res chain seq x y z
N MET A 1 -1.16 -47.84 -41.28
CA MET A 1 -1.24 -49.29 -41.58
C MET A 1 -2.15 -49.93 -40.53
N LYS A 2 -3.29 -50.54 -40.93
CA LYS A 2 -4.30 -51.34 -40.14
C LYS A 2 -4.87 -50.70 -38.83
N ILE A 3 -6.17 -50.41 -38.64
CA ILE A 3 -7.42 -51.25 -38.64
C ILE A 3 -7.48 -52.15 -37.37
N ASN A 4 -8.53 -52.30 -36.54
CA ASN A 4 -10.00 -52.02 -36.52
C ASN A 4 -10.40 -51.15 -35.30
N LYS A 5 -11.62 -50.61 -35.02
CA LYS A 5 -12.99 -50.51 -35.64
C LYS A 5 -14.08 -51.61 -35.40
N GLN A 6 -15.27 -51.17 -34.93
CA GLN A 6 -16.66 -51.77 -35.07
C GLN A 6 -17.02 -53.00 -34.16
N LEU A 7 -18.27 -53.30 -33.72
CA LEU A 7 -19.63 -52.69 -33.89
C LEU A 7 -20.73 -53.28 -32.91
N PHE A 8 -21.89 -52.58 -32.74
CA PHE A 8 -23.30 -52.98 -32.37
C PHE A 8 -23.60 -54.09 -31.31
N GLY A 9 -24.78 -54.19 -30.65
CA GLY A 9 -25.98 -53.32 -30.56
C GLY A 9 -27.29 -54.03 -30.10
N LEU A 10 -28.06 -53.35 -29.23
CA LEU A 10 -29.56 -53.27 -29.12
C LEU A 10 -30.48 -54.41 -28.57
N ILE A 11 -31.62 -53.97 -27.95
CA ILE A 11 -32.98 -54.62 -27.83
C ILE A 11 -33.12 -55.80 -26.80
N MET A 12 -34.18 -56.00 -25.96
CA MET A 12 -35.46 -55.28 -25.67
C MET A 12 -36.10 -55.64 -24.27
N LEU A 13 -36.83 -54.66 -23.70
CA LEU A 13 -38.20 -54.66 -23.09
C LEU A 13 -38.74 -55.59 -21.95
N THR A 14 -39.35 -54.91 -20.95
CA THR A 14 -40.60 -55.19 -20.17
C THR A 14 -40.80 -56.43 -19.30
N LEU A 15 -41.28 -56.19 -18.05
CA LEU A 15 -42.62 -56.65 -17.60
C LEU A 15 -43.11 -55.87 -16.35
N PHE A 16 -44.39 -55.48 -16.34
CA PHE A 16 -45.12 -54.97 -15.17
C PHE A 16 -45.86 -56.12 -14.47
N SER A 17 -46.05 -56.05 -13.15
CA SER A 17 -47.03 -56.88 -12.45
C SER A 17 -47.69 -56.12 -11.30
N ILE A 18 -48.99 -56.37 -11.11
CA ILE A 18 -49.88 -55.68 -10.17
C ILE A 18 -50.21 -56.63 -9.02
N GLY A 19 -50.24 -56.11 -7.78
CA GLY A 19 -50.80 -56.78 -6.60
C GLY A 19 -51.85 -55.91 -5.91
N LEU A 20 -53.03 -56.48 -5.65
CA LEU A 20 -54.16 -55.90 -4.90
C LEU A 20 -54.58 -56.89 -3.80
N ILE A 21 -55.49 -56.48 -2.88
CA ILE A 21 -56.03 -57.17 -1.67
C ILE A 21 -55.27 -56.75 -0.38
N SER A 22 -55.87 -56.35 0.76
CA SER A 22 -57.28 -56.10 1.12
C SER A 22 -57.46 -55.16 2.34
N CYS A 23 -58.54 -54.38 2.30
CA CYS A 23 -59.36 -53.74 3.36
C CYS A 23 -59.08 -53.84 4.89
N LYS A 24 -59.32 -52.66 5.53
CA LYS A 24 -59.95 -52.37 6.86
C LYS A 24 -59.12 -52.42 8.16
N THR A 25 -58.92 -51.22 8.72
CA THR A 25 -59.68 -50.70 9.90
C THR A 25 -59.69 -49.17 9.90
N LYS A 26 -60.63 -48.55 10.63
CA LYS A 26 -60.70 -47.08 10.83
C LYS A 26 -60.21 -46.74 12.23
N GLU A 27 -59.17 -45.94 12.35
CA GLU A 27 -58.87 -45.18 13.57
C GLU A 27 -58.99 -43.68 13.32
N LYS A 28 -59.36 -42.93 14.36
CA LYS A 28 -59.34 -41.47 14.33
C LYS A 28 -57.89 -41.02 14.43
N ILE A 29 -57.47 -40.14 13.53
CA ILE A 29 -56.21 -39.40 13.66
C ILE A 29 -56.60 -37.93 13.86
N ASP A 30 -56.27 -37.39 15.03
CA ASP A 30 -56.38 -35.95 15.28
C ASP A 30 -55.40 -35.20 14.38
N LYS A 31 -55.81 -34.03 13.89
CA LYS A 31 -54.91 -33.18 13.10
C LYS A 31 -53.79 -32.67 14.01
N PRO A 32 -52.51 -32.85 13.63
CA PRO A 32 -51.43 -32.09 14.27
C PRO A 32 -51.64 -30.61 14.00
N GLU A 33 -51.39 -29.77 15.01
CA GLU A 33 -51.15 -28.34 14.80
C GLU A 33 -49.95 -28.16 13.84
N PRO A 34 -49.90 -27.05 13.07
CA PRO A 34 -48.75 -26.78 12.23
C PRO A 34 -47.51 -26.60 13.09
N GLN A 35 -46.64 -27.61 13.13
CA GLN A 35 -45.30 -27.46 13.66
C GLN A 35 -44.59 -26.38 12.85
N ASN A 36 -44.15 -25.32 13.53
CA ASN A 36 -43.15 -24.42 12.97
C ASN A 36 -41.99 -25.27 12.46
N PRO A 37 -41.47 -25.05 11.25
CA PRO A 37 -40.37 -25.84 10.73
C PRO A 37 -39.19 -25.72 11.68
N THR A 38 -38.79 -26.85 12.27
CA THR A 38 -37.53 -26.96 13.02
C THR A 38 -36.43 -26.42 12.12
N PRO A 39 -35.54 -25.53 12.61
CA PRO A 39 -34.40 -25.11 11.83
C PRO A 39 -33.64 -26.34 11.37
N VAL A 40 -33.48 -26.49 10.05
CA VAL A 40 -32.50 -27.43 9.53
C VAL A 40 -31.15 -26.88 9.99
N GLU A 41 -30.48 -27.59 10.91
CA GLU A 41 -29.08 -27.34 11.17
C GLU A 41 -28.33 -27.58 9.87
N ASN A 42 -28.04 -26.51 9.15
CA ASN A 42 -27.08 -26.57 8.07
C ASN A 42 -25.76 -27.00 8.71
N GLU A 43 -25.28 -28.19 8.34
CA GLU A 43 -23.98 -28.69 8.76
C GLU A 43 -22.89 -27.72 8.29
N TYR A 44 -22.53 -26.79 9.17
CA TYR A 44 -21.31 -26.00 9.01
C TYR A 44 -20.13 -26.98 8.98
N PRO A 45 -19.14 -26.79 8.08
CA PRO A 45 -17.98 -27.67 8.04
C PRO A 45 -17.35 -27.81 9.43
N THR A 46 -17.10 -29.05 9.85
CA THR A 46 -16.37 -29.32 11.10
C THR A 46 -15.07 -28.51 11.08
N PRO A 47 -14.84 -27.62 12.07
CA PRO A 47 -13.74 -26.67 11.99
C PRO A 47 -12.40 -27.39 12.11
N GLU A 48 -11.62 -27.36 11.03
CA GLU A 48 -10.22 -27.71 11.05
C GLU A 48 -9.41 -26.46 11.34
N TYR A 49 -8.67 -26.46 12.45
CA TYR A 49 -7.77 -25.37 12.81
C TYR A 49 -6.38 -25.66 12.25
N ALA A 50 -5.63 -24.62 11.87
CA ALA A 50 -4.21 -24.77 11.64
C ALA A 50 -3.51 -25.09 12.98
N GLU A 51 -2.43 -25.87 12.90
CA GLU A 51 -1.39 -25.79 13.94
C GLU A 51 -0.82 -24.35 13.93
N GLU A 52 -0.13 -23.94 15.00
CA GLU A 52 0.36 -22.55 15.09
C GLU A 52 1.15 -22.16 13.84
N SER A 53 0.91 -20.95 13.30
CA SER A 53 1.58 -20.51 12.07
C SER A 53 3.08 -20.72 12.19
N GLU A 54 3.63 -21.49 11.26
CA GLU A 54 5.00 -22.02 11.21
C GLU A 54 6.09 -20.93 11.18
N THR A 55 5.72 -19.64 11.09
CA THR A 55 6.65 -18.51 11.13
C THR A 55 7.01 -18.14 12.59
N PRO A 56 8.31 -17.97 12.95
CA PRO A 56 8.76 -17.97 14.35
C PRO A 56 8.22 -16.86 15.25
N TYR A 57 7.60 -15.82 14.67
CA TYR A 57 7.26 -14.58 15.37
C TYR A 57 5.76 -14.25 15.40
N THR A 58 4.87 -15.16 14.97
CA THR A 58 3.41 -14.86 14.99
C THR A 58 2.85 -14.61 16.40
N GLY A 59 3.47 -15.16 17.44
CA GLY A 59 3.10 -14.87 18.84
C GLY A 59 3.24 -13.40 19.24
N LEU A 60 4.09 -12.62 18.58
CA LEU A 60 4.21 -11.17 18.81
C LEU A 60 2.98 -10.39 18.33
N LEU A 61 2.16 -10.98 17.45
CA LEU A 61 0.97 -10.36 16.86
C LEU A 61 -0.30 -10.61 17.68
N GLU A 62 -0.24 -11.38 18.76
CA GLU A 62 -1.41 -11.87 19.50
C GLU A 62 -2.32 -10.75 20.02
N SER A 63 -1.75 -9.59 20.38
CA SER A 63 -2.51 -8.39 20.79
C SER A 63 -3.42 -7.81 19.70
N TYR A 64 -3.20 -8.16 18.43
CA TYR A 64 -4.01 -7.73 17.29
C TYR A 64 -5.05 -8.79 16.90
N LYS A 65 -4.97 -10.01 17.45
CA LYS A 65 -5.86 -11.13 17.12
C LYS A 65 -7.24 -10.95 17.76
N LYS A 66 -8.29 -11.36 17.06
CA LYS A 66 -9.67 -11.44 17.57
C LYS A 66 -10.15 -12.89 17.60
N ASP A 67 -10.29 -13.43 18.81
CA ASP A 67 -10.81 -14.79 19.04
C ASP A 67 -12.35 -14.86 18.99
N GLU A 68 -13.05 -13.88 19.54
CA GLU A 68 -14.51 -13.92 19.68
C GLU A 68 -15.25 -13.50 18.39
N TRP A 69 -15.67 -14.52 17.65
CA TRP A 69 -16.51 -14.41 16.45
C TRP A 69 -17.79 -15.22 16.58
N ASN A 70 -18.91 -14.54 16.35
CA ASN A 70 -20.25 -15.13 16.32
C ASN A 70 -20.68 -15.55 14.89
N GLY A 71 -20.06 -14.94 13.88
CA GLY A 71 -20.29 -15.19 12.45
C GLY A 71 -19.46 -16.34 11.90
N TYR A 72 -19.87 -16.81 10.73
CA TYR A 72 -19.13 -17.77 9.92
C TYR A 72 -18.63 -17.11 8.66
N TRP A 73 -17.54 -17.63 8.08
CA TRP A 73 -17.23 -17.33 6.70
C TRP A 73 -18.33 -17.92 5.82
N ILE A 74 -18.99 -17.09 5.03
CA ILE A 74 -20.06 -17.49 4.11
C ILE A 74 -19.67 -17.26 2.66
N TRP A 75 -20.26 -18.06 1.77
CA TRP A 75 -20.14 -17.87 0.33
C TRP A 75 -21.43 -18.32 -0.42
N ASP A 76 -21.39 -18.32 -1.74
CA ASP A 76 -22.32 -19.11 -2.55
C ASP A 76 -21.88 -20.59 -2.59
N LYS A 77 -22.66 -21.44 -3.26
CA LYS A 77 -22.41 -22.90 -3.31
C LYS A 77 -21.18 -23.30 -4.16
N ILE A 78 -20.49 -22.36 -4.80
CA ILE A 78 -19.46 -22.65 -5.82
C ILE A 78 -18.17 -21.87 -5.52
N ASN A 79 -17.13 -22.56 -5.07
CA ASN A 79 -15.80 -21.97 -4.99
C ASN A 79 -15.16 -21.92 -6.40
N ALA A 80 -15.15 -20.75 -7.01
CA ALA A 80 -14.57 -20.52 -8.34
C ALA A 80 -13.79 -19.20 -8.34
N PRO A 81 -12.51 -19.18 -8.80
CA PRO A 81 -11.74 -17.94 -9.04
C PRO A 81 -12.43 -16.96 -9.99
N ASP A 82 -11.90 -15.74 -10.07
CA ASP A 82 -12.41 -14.64 -10.93
C ASP A 82 -13.93 -14.49 -10.77
N SER A 83 -14.40 -14.14 -9.57
CA SER A 83 -15.82 -14.26 -9.23
C SER A 83 -16.36 -13.12 -8.40
N TYR A 84 -17.53 -12.63 -8.82
CA TYR A 84 -18.26 -11.54 -8.18
C TYR A 84 -19.56 -12.08 -7.61
N VAL A 85 -19.76 -11.92 -6.31
CA VAL A 85 -20.93 -12.44 -5.60
C VAL A 85 -21.54 -11.32 -4.77
N ALA A 86 -22.84 -11.11 -4.93
CA ALA A 86 -23.60 -10.17 -4.14
C ALA A 86 -24.16 -10.86 -2.89
N PHE A 87 -24.02 -10.22 -1.75
CA PHE A 87 -24.63 -10.62 -0.48
C PHE A 87 -25.56 -9.53 0.03
N ARG A 88 -26.63 -9.90 0.72
CA ARG A 88 -27.58 -8.95 1.30
C ARG A 88 -28.18 -9.47 2.61
N LYS A 89 -28.14 -8.65 3.65
CA LYS A 89 -28.66 -8.94 4.99
C LYS A 89 -29.66 -7.85 5.37
N GLU A 90 -30.91 -8.27 5.61
CA GLU A 90 -31.92 -7.43 6.23
C GLU A 90 -31.99 -7.69 7.74
N PHE A 91 -32.28 -6.65 8.51
CA PHE A 91 -32.52 -6.72 9.96
C PHE A 91 -33.31 -5.48 10.43
N GLU A 92 -33.83 -5.53 11.65
CA GLU A 92 -34.56 -4.43 12.26
C GLU A 92 -33.92 -3.99 13.59
N ILE A 93 -33.89 -2.68 13.83
CA ILE A 93 -33.45 -2.07 15.09
C ILE A 93 -34.58 -1.24 15.72
N SER A 94 -34.70 -1.29 17.04
CA SER A 94 -35.81 -0.72 17.81
C SER A 94 -35.68 0.78 18.09
N LYS A 95 -34.44 1.26 18.16
CA LYS A 95 -34.01 2.63 18.46
C LYS A 95 -33.13 3.17 17.35
N ASP A 96 -33.03 4.50 17.27
CA ASP A 96 -32.07 5.16 16.40
C ASP A 96 -30.65 4.95 16.95
N ILE A 97 -29.70 4.71 16.04
CA ILE A 97 -28.30 4.39 16.35
C ILE A 97 -27.45 5.40 15.59
N THR A 98 -26.83 6.33 16.32
CA THR A 98 -25.92 7.34 15.73
C THR A 98 -24.69 6.70 15.11
N GLU A 99 -24.16 5.66 15.75
CA GLU A 99 -22.92 5.01 15.36
C GLU A 99 -22.87 3.56 15.87
N THR A 100 -22.29 2.68 15.07
CA THR A 100 -21.86 1.33 15.46
C THR A 100 -20.68 0.91 14.57
N VAL A 101 -20.09 -0.25 14.81
CA VAL A 101 -18.99 -0.79 14.02
C VAL A 101 -19.30 -2.21 13.56
N ILE A 102 -18.94 -2.50 12.32
CA ILE A 102 -18.90 -3.84 11.75
C ILE A 102 -17.44 -4.31 11.62
N ASP A 103 -17.13 -5.44 12.25
CA ASP A 103 -15.91 -6.20 11.94
C ASP A 103 -16.18 -6.95 10.63
N ILE A 104 -15.29 -6.86 9.64
CA ILE A 104 -15.49 -7.50 8.33
C ILE A 104 -14.19 -7.98 7.69
N SER A 105 -14.20 -9.15 7.07
CA SER A 105 -13.11 -9.66 6.25
C SER A 105 -13.67 -10.35 4.99
N ALA A 106 -12.91 -10.31 3.90
CA ALA A 106 -13.26 -10.99 2.66
C ALA A 106 -12.01 -11.59 1.99
N GLU A 107 -12.19 -12.75 1.38
CA GLU A 107 -11.24 -13.32 0.42
C GLU A 107 -11.86 -13.18 -0.98
N SER A 108 -11.45 -12.23 -1.82
CA SER A 108 -10.24 -11.38 -1.73
C SER A 108 -10.52 -9.90 -1.39
N LYS A 109 -11.63 -9.34 -1.84
CA LYS A 109 -11.99 -7.92 -1.69
C LYS A 109 -13.50 -7.72 -1.55
N TYR A 110 -13.95 -6.61 -0.95
CA TYR A 110 -15.38 -6.26 -0.90
C TYR A 110 -15.69 -4.77 -1.09
N PHE A 111 -16.90 -4.50 -1.57
CA PHE A 111 -17.56 -3.19 -1.54
C PHE A 111 -18.81 -3.33 -0.66
N MET A 112 -19.10 -2.36 0.19
CA MET A 112 -20.23 -2.42 1.13
C MET A 112 -21.15 -1.20 0.97
N TRP A 113 -22.45 -1.46 0.95
CA TRP A 113 -23.51 -0.45 1.04
C TRP A 113 -24.34 -0.69 2.30
N VAL A 114 -24.64 0.40 3.01
CA VAL A 114 -25.60 0.40 4.12
C VAL A 114 -26.78 1.29 3.75
N ASN A 115 -27.98 0.72 3.77
CA ASN A 115 -29.23 1.37 3.35
C ASN A 115 -29.17 2.00 1.93
N GLY A 116 -28.35 1.44 1.04
CA GLY A 116 -28.12 1.91 -0.34
C GLY A 116 -26.99 2.93 -0.48
N ILE A 117 -26.39 3.39 0.61
CA ILE A 117 -25.26 4.34 0.60
C ILE A 117 -23.95 3.54 0.59
N LEU A 118 -23.10 3.78 -0.42
CA LEU A 118 -21.77 3.22 -0.52
C LEU A 118 -20.94 3.66 0.69
N THR A 119 -20.49 2.69 1.48
CA THR A 119 -19.86 2.90 2.80
C THR A 119 -18.41 2.43 2.82
N VAL A 120 -18.07 1.36 2.06
CA VAL A 120 -16.68 0.94 1.84
C VAL A 120 -16.46 0.66 0.36
N TYR A 121 -15.34 1.17 -0.15
CA TYR A 121 -14.85 0.93 -1.49
C TYR A 121 -13.59 0.05 -1.43
N ASP A 122 -13.67 -1.16 -2.00
CA ASP A 122 -12.53 -2.09 -2.14
C ASP A 122 -11.76 -2.39 -0.84
N GLY A 123 -12.49 -2.79 0.20
CA GLY A 123 -11.97 -3.24 1.48
C GLY A 123 -11.44 -4.68 1.46
N SER A 124 -10.96 -5.12 2.64
CA SER A 124 -10.11 -6.29 2.87
C SER A 124 -8.68 -6.12 2.35
N SER A 125 -7.74 -6.79 3.01
CA SER A 125 -6.33 -6.83 2.61
C SER A 125 -6.04 -8.05 1.75
N LYS A 126 -5.13 -7.93 0.78
CA LYS A 126 -4.73 -9.04 -0.11
C LYS A 126 -4.15 -10.29 0.60
N ARG A 127 -3.79 -10.19 1.89
CA ARG A 127 -3.60 -11.30 2.85
C ARG A 127 -3.61 -10.74 4.29
N GLY A 128 -3.48 -11.59 5.31
CA GLY A 128 -3.25 -11.18 6.70
C GLY A 128 -1.77 -10.94 7.06
N PRO A 129 -1.47 -10.74 8.37
CA PRO A 129 -0.12 -10.42 8.84
C PRO A 129 0.84 -11.62 8.84
N SER A 130 0.37 -12.82 8.52
CA SER A 130 1.19 -14.02 8.28
C SER A 130 0.78 -14.66 6.95
N VAL A 131 1.55 -15.66 6.50
CA VAL A 131 1.24 -16.43 5.28
C VAL A 131 -0.15 -17.09 5.37
N ASN A 132 -0.53 -17.57 6.56
CA ASN A 132 -1.69 -18.41 6.77
C ASN A 132 -2.91 -17.67 7.34
N ASP A 133 -2.72 -16.55 8.02
CA ASP A 133 -3.79 -15.82 8.70
C ASP A 133 -4.41 -14.69 7.84
N SER A 134 -5.50 -14.09 8.33
CA SER A 134 -6.27 -13.04 7.64
C SER A 134 -6.32 -11.74 8.46
N PHE A 135 -6.39 -10.60 7.77
CA PHE A 135 -6.80 -9.33 8.39
C PHE A 135 -8.33 -9.18 8.36
N TYR A 136 -8.90 -8.45 9.32
CA TYR A 136 -10.26 -7.92 9.25
C TYR A 136 -10.26 -6.38 9.41
N ASP A 137 -11.11 -5.71 8.67
CA ASP A 137 -11.34 -4.26 8.77
C ASP A 137 -12.32 -3.95 9.90
N TYR A 138 -12.17 -2.78 10.51
CA TYR A 138 -13.00 -2.27 11.59
C TYR A 138 -13.75 -1.03 11.09
N VAL A 139 -14.98 -1.21 10.58
CA VAL A 139 -15.66 -0.19 9.77
C VAL A 139 -16.79 0.51 10.54
N LYS A 140 -16.66 1.83 10.69
CA LYS A 140 -17.64 2.71 11.34
C LYS A 140 -18.88 2.92 10.47
N ILE A 141 -20.07 2.73 11.06
CA ILE A 141 -21.38 2.81 10.40
C ILE A 141 -22.24 3.86 11.10
N THR A 142 -22.66 4.89 10.37
CA THR A 142 -23.38 6.08 10.89
C THR A 142 -24.76 6.30 10.25
N ASN A 143 -25.17 5.42 9.34
CA ASN A 143 -26.35 5.56 8.47
C ASN A 143 -27.40 4.46 8.69
N LEU A 144 -27.43 3.87 9.89
CA LEU A 144 -28.53 3.03 10.36
C LEU A 144 -29.74 3.89 10.76
N LYS A 145 -30.94 3.33 10.67
CA LYS A 145 -32.21 4.01 10.98
C LYS A 145 -33.13 3.10 11.79
N LYS A 146 -33.97 3.64 12.67
CA LYS A 146 -35.00 2.85 13.35
C LYS A 146 -35.87 2.07 12.35
N GLY A 147 -36.19 0.82 12.69
CA GLY A 147 -36.91 -0.12 11.82
C GLY A 147 -35.97 -0.89 10.89
N LYS A 148 -36.43 -1.13 9.66
CA LYS A 148 -35.75 -1.98 8.67
C LYS A 148 -34.48 -1.34 8.10
N ASN A 149 -33.38 -2.09 8.21
CA ASN A 149 -32.08 -1.78 7.61
C ASN A 149 -31.65 -2.87 6.64
N VAL A 150 -30.78 -2.49 5.70
CA VAL A 150 -30.16 -3.39 4.73
C VAL A 150 -28.66 -3.13 4.70
N ILE A 151 -27.86 -4.18 4.82
CA ILE A 151 -26.45 -4.14 4.42
C ILE A 151 -26.30 -5.05 3.20
N ALA A 152 -25.62 -4.54 2.17
CA ALA A 152 -25.35 -5.26 0.93
C ALA A 152 -23.86 -5.21 0.61
N PHE A 153 -23.35 -6.28 0.02
CA PHE A 153 -21.94 -6.42 -0.33
C PHE A 153 -21.79 -6.89 -1.78
N LEU A 154 -20.79 -6.36 -2.48
CA LEU A 154 -20.19 -6.98 -3.66
C LEU A 154 -18.86 -7.56 -3.21
N THR A 155 -18.73 -8.88 -3.19
CA THR A 155 -17.47 -9.55 -2.82
C THR A 155 -16.82 -10.13 -4.05
N VAL A 156 -15.52 -9.86 -4.21
CA VAL A 156 -14.69 -10.31 -5.32
C VAL A 156 -13.72 -11.36 -4.81
N TYR A 157 -13.78 -12.56 -5.36
CA TYR A 157 -12.76 -13.59 -5.14
C TYR A 157 -11.86 -13.68 -6.37
N ASN A 158 -10.58 -13.36 -6.19
CA ASN A 158 -9.59 -13.47 -7.24
C ASN A 158 -9.22 -14.94 -7.48
N GLY A 159 -8.98 -15.72 -6.42
CA GLY A 159 -8.56 -17.12 -6.53
C GLY A 159 -7.23 -17.29 -7.27
N ARG A 160 -6.27 -16.40 -6.97
CA ARG A 160 -4.96 -16.31 -7.62
C ARG A 160 -3.92 -15.64 -6.70
N SER A 161 -2.88 -16.39 -6.34
CA SER A 161 -1.70 -15.84 -5.68
C SER A 161 -0.82 -15.04 -6.67
N SER A 162 -0.15 -14.01 -6.17
CA SER A 162 0.57 -13.03 -6.97
C SER A 162 1.78 -12.49 -6.21
N ASP A 163 2.52 -11.54 -6.79
CA ASP A 163 3.66 -10.92 -6.09
C ASP A 163 3.19 -9.98 -4.95
N SER A 164 1.87 -9.71 -4.87
CA SER A 164 1.20 -8.88 -3.87
C SER A 164 0.02 -9.57 -3.12
N SER A 165 -0.20 -10.89 -3.31
CA SER A 165 -1.32 -11.62 -2.70
C SER A 165 -1.07 -13.12 -2.53
N ILE A 166 -1.74 -13.74 -1.57
CA ILE A 166 -1.86 -15.21 -1.45
C ILE A 166 -3.34 -15.58 -1.44
N ASP A 167 -3.73 -16.47 -2.35
CA ASP A 167 -5.05 -17.09 -2.35
C ASP A 167 -5.15 -18.11 -1.20
N ALA A 168 -6.15 -17.97 -0.32
CA ALA A 168 -6.49 -18.97 0.69
C ALA A 168 -7.05 -20.29 0.09
N GLY A 169 -7.33 -20.34 -1.21
CA GLY A 169 -7.91 -21.48 -1.92
C GLY A 169 -9.43 -21.62 -1.73
N LYS A 170 -10.06 -20.74 -0.96
CA LYS A 170 -11.52 -20.58 -0.87
C LYS A 170 -11.92 -19.13 -0.83
N ALA A 171 -12.96 -18.78 -1.56
CA ALA A 171 -13.70 -17.53 -1.39
C ALA A 171 -14.42 -17.46 -0.03
N GLY A 172 -14.61 -16.26 0.49
CA GLY A 172 -15.44 -16.07 1.68
C GLY A 172 -15.70 -14.60 2.02
N LEU A 173 -16.83 -14.38 2.70
CA LEU A 173 -17.17 -13.14 3.39
C LEU A 173 -17.44 -13.47 4.87
N LEU A 174 -16.84 -12.73 5.79
CA LEU A 174 -17.10 -12.80 7.23
C LEU A 174 -17.45 -11.41 7.72
N PHE A 175 -18.55 -11.25 8.46
CA PHE A 175 -18.84 -10.00 9.16
C PHE A 175 -19.60 -10.23 10.47
N GLN A 176 -19.44 -9.30 11.42
CA GLN A 176 -20.30 -9.18 12.58
C GLN A 176 -20.40 -7.73 13.08
N MET A 177 -21.55 -7.37 13.64
CA MET A 177 -21.86 -6.06 14.20
C MET A 177 -22.81 -6.23 15.38
N SER A 178 -22.45 -5.68 16.54
CA SER A 178 -23.32 -5.65 17.72
C SER A 178 -24.10 -4.33 17.74
N VAL A 179 -25.43 -4.41 17.57
CA VAL A 179 -26.31 -3.23 17.51
C VAL A 179 -27.70 -3.57 18.04
N ASP A 180 -28.31 -2.63 18.77
CA ASP A 180 -29.66 -2.80 19.33
C ASP A 180 -29.86 -4.12 20.10
N ASP A 181 -28.86 -4.45 20.93
CA ASP A 181 -28.82 -5.66 21.77
C ASP A 181 -28.91 -6.98 20.97
N LYS A 182 -28.57 -6.93 19.68
CA LYS A 182 -28.50 -8.04 18.72
C LYS A 182 -27.11 -8.13 18.10
N VAL A 183 -26.76 -9.33 17.63
CA VAL A 183 -25.57 -9.55 16.78
C VAL A 183 -26.03 -9.79 15.35
N ILE A 184 -25.75 -8.82 14.47
CA ILE A 184 -25.95 -8.95 13.02
C ILE A 184 -24.68 -9.54 12.43
N LYS A 185 -24.76 -10.67 11.73
CA LYS A 185 -23.59 -11.47 11.35
C LYS A 185 -23.75 -12.20 10.02
N SER A 186 -22.63 -12.67 9.48
CA SER A 186 -22.57 -13.61 8.37
C SER A 186 -22.96 -15.02 8.82
N ASP A 187 -24.09 -15.50 8.32
CA ASP A 187 -24.61 -16.85 8.53
C ASP A 187 -25.57 -17.25 7.39
N ASN A 188 -26.27 -18.38 7.52
CA ASN A 188 -27.21 -18.87 6.50
C ASN A 188 -28.50 -18.05 6.33
N THR A 189 -28.67 -16.95 7.08
CA THR A 189 -29.79 -16.00 6.90
C THR A 189 -29.44 -14.85 5.96
N VAL A 190 -28.18 -14.74 5.53
CA VAL A 190 -27.73 -13.80 4.50
C VAL A 190 -28.19 -14.32 3.12
N LYS A 191 -28.79 -13.45 2.30
CA LYS A 191 -29.10 -13.76 0.91
C LYS A 191 -27.86 -13.63 0.05
N VAL A 192 -27.67 -14.56 -0.90
CA VAL A 192 -26.54 -14.60 -1.82
C VAL A 192 -26.99 -14.74 -3.27
N LYS A 193 -26.29 -14.07 -4.18
CA LYS A 193 -26.40 -14.29 -5.61
C LYS A 193 -25.05 -14.09 -6.29
N ARG A 194 -24.58 -15.14 -6.96
CA ARG A 194 -23.48 -15.04 -7.92
C ARG A 194 -23.91 -14.16 -9.10
N LEU A 195 -23.16 -13.10 -9.34
CA LEU A 195 -23.43 -12.16 -10.42
C LEU A 195 -22.94 -12.79 -11.72
N ARG A 196 -23.86 -13.00 -12.66
CA ARG A 196 -23.61 -13.66 -13.95
C ARG A 196 -23.21 -12.67 -15.05
N GLU A 197 -23.45 -11.40 -14.81
CA GLU A 197 -22.95 -10.28 -15.59
C GLU A 197 -21.42 -10.25 -15.58
N TYR A 198 -20.77 -10.45 -14.43
CA TYR A 198 -19.34 -10.69 -14.37
C TYR A 198 -19.05 -12.12 -14.86
N LYS A 199 -18.59 -12.26 -16.09
CA LYS A 199 -18.16 -13.55 -16.62
C LYS A 199 -16.86 -13.98 -15.94
N ASN A 200 -16.49 -15.23 -16.16
CA ASN A 200 -15.16 -15.75 -15.88
C ASN A 200 -14.82 -16.93 -16.81
N LYS A 201 -13.52 -17.24 -16.92
CA LYS A 201 -13.04 -18.32 -17.80
C LYS A 201 -13.43 -19.73 -17.29
N SER A 202 -13.59 -19.90 -15.98
CA SER A 202 -13.78 -21.19 -15.31
C SER A 202 -15.22 -21.72 -15.40
N LEU A 203 -16.19 -20.89 -15.01
CA LEU A 203 -17.58 -21.29 -14.74
C LEU A 203 -18.56 -20.70 -15.77
N LEU A 204 -18.49 -19.39 -16.02
CA LEU A 204 -19.52 -18.65 -16.75
C LEU A 204 -19.24 -18.51 -18.25
N LYS A 205 -18.00 -18.79 -18.70
CA LYS A 205 -17.61 -19.02 -20.10
C LYS A 205 -18.13 -17.98 -21.09
N GLY A 206 -17.82 -16.71 -20.83
CA GLY A 206 -17.99 -15.65 -21.83
C GLY A 206 -17.06 -15.85 -23.05
N ASP A 207 -17.28 -15.07 -24.11
CA ASP A 207 -16.33 -14.91 -25.24
C ASP A 207 -15.11 -14.11 -24.75
N TYR A 208 -14.32 -14.73 -23.86
CA TYR A 208 -13.23 -14.09 -23.17
C TYR A 208 -12.12 -13.73 -24.15
N PRO A 209 -11.78 -12.45 -24.30
CA PRO A 209 -10.59 -12.09 -25.03
C PRO A 209 -9.38 -12.65 -24.27
N ASN A 210 -8.50 -13.33 -24.99
CA ASN A 210 -7.22 -13.79 -24.46
C ASN A 210 -6.20 -12.64 -24.45
N TYR A 211 -6.56 -11.53 -23.80
CA TYR A 211 -5.58 -10.50 -23.45
C TYR A 211 -4.55 -11.14 -22.51
N PRO A 212 -3.24 -10.97 -22.79
CA PRO A 212 -2.22 -11.28 -21.79
C PRO A 212 -2.41 -10.35 -20.58
N GLN A 213 -1.90 -10.80 -19.44
CA GLN A 213 -1.88 -10.06 -18.20
C GLN A 213 -0.66 -10.55 -17.41
N SER A 214 0.04 -9.65 -16.72
CA SER A 214 1.23 -9.99 -15.94
C SER A 214 0.95 -11.12 -14.96
N SER A 215 1.92 -12.02 -14.79
CA SER A 215 1.84 -13.10 -13.80
C SER A 215 1.92 -12.59 -12.35
N MET A 216 2.37 -11.36 -12.17
CA MET A 216 2.66 -10.70 -10.88
C MET A 216 1.41 -10.08 -10.23
N LEU A 217 0.34 -9.87 -11.02
CA LEU A 217 -0.97 -9.40 -10.55
C LEU A 217 -1.85 -10.55 -10.03
N GLY A 218 -2.67 -10.28 -9.00
CA GLY A 218 -3.65 -11.23 -8.46
C GLY A 218 -5.07 -10.98 -8.99
N GLU A 219 -5.38 -9.72 -9.26
CA GLU A 219 -6.63 -9.24 -9.82
C GLU A 219 -6.78 -9.60 -11.31
N TRP A 220 -8.01 -9.76 -11.79
CA TRP A 220 -8.30 -10.13 -13.19
C TRP A 220 -8.81 -8.96 -14.04
N ASN A 221 -8.71 -9.13 -15.36
CA ASN A 221 -9.45 -8.34 -16.35
C ASN A 221 -10.96 -8.60 -16.18
N VAL A 222 -11.74 -7.55 -16.02
CA VAL A 222 -13.20 -7.62 -15.91
C VAL A 222 -13.81 -7.92 -17.27
N TYR A 223 -14.72 -8.89 -17.32
CA TYR A 223 -15.64 -9.06 -18.44
C TYR A 223 -17.07 -8.93 -17.92
N PHE A 224 -17.72 -7.82 -18.22
CA PHE A 224 -19.08 -7.52 -17.78
C PHE A 224 -20.07 -7.63 -18.94
N ASP A 225 -21.13 -8.42 -18.76
CA ASP A 225 -22.22 -8.58 -19.73
C ASP A 225 -23.53 -7.98 -19.21
N ALA A 226 -23.86 -6.77 -19.69
CA ALA A 226 -25.01 -6.01 -19.21
C ALA A 226 -26.36 -6.64 -19.57
N ARG A 227 -26.39 -7.65 -20.46
CA ARG A 227 -27.58 -8.43 -20.79
C ARG A 227 -27.99 -9.37 -19.64
N GLU A 228 -27.06 -9.73 -18.77
CA GLU A 228 -27.30 -10.55 -17.56
C GLU A 228 -27.24 -9.72 -16.25
N ALA A 229 -27.22 -8.38 -16.34
CA ALA A 229 -27.13 -7.48 -15.18
C ALA A 229 -28.29 -7.66 -14.18
N THR A 230 -27.95 -7.93 -12.93
CA THR A 230 -28.86 -8.11 -11.79
C THR A 230 -29.52 -6.79 -11.34
N GLY A 231 -28.89 -5.65 -11.63
CA GLY A 231 -29.35 -4.33 -11.21
C GLY A 231 -28.87 -3.95 -9.81
N ASN A 232 -29.48 -2.88 -9.25
CA ASN A 232 -29.03 -2.22 -8.02
C ASN A 232 -29.42 -3.01 -6.75
N PHE A 233 -28.81 -4.16 -6.54
CA PHE A 233 -29.12 -5.06 -5.41
C PHE A 233 -28.90 -4.42 -4.02
N PHE A 234 -28.10 -3.36 -3.95
CA PHE A 234 -27.85 -2.56 -2.74
C PHE A 234 -29.04 -1.68 -2.32
N GLU A 235 -30.05 -1.47 -3.18
CA GLU A 235 -31.23 -0.69 -2.84
C GLU A 235 -32.10 -1.39 -1.77
N THR A 236 -32.66 -0.59 -0.86
CA THR A 236 -33.51 -1.11 0.24
C THR A 236 -34.81 -1.75 -0.25
N SER A 237 -35.29 -1.37 -1.44
CA SER A 237 -36.47 -1.88 -2.14
C SER A 237 -36.20 -3.09 -3.04
N PHE A 238 -34.95 -3.51 -3.23
CA PHE A 238 -34.61 -4.59 -4.16
C PHE A 238 -35.15 -5.95 -3.70
N ASP A 239 -35.84 -6.67 -4.59
CA ASP A 239 -36.41 -7.98 -4.29
C ASP A 239 -35.36 -9.10 -4.35
N VAL A 240 -35.15 -9.76 -3.21
CA VAL A 240 -34.28 -10.93 -3.03
C VAL A 240 -35.05 -12.22 -2.73
N SER A 241 -36.36 -12.25 -3.00
CA SER A 241 -37.20 -13.46 -2.86
C SER A 241 -36.66 -14.65 -3.65
N SER A 242 -36.08 -14.39 -4.83
CA SER A 242 -35.47 -15.36 -5.74
C SER A 242 -34.02 -15.74 -5.41
N TRP A 243 -33.40 -15.11 -4.40
CA TRP A 243 -32.00 -15.35 -4.05
C TRP A 243 -31.85 -16.56 -3.13
N ASP A 244 -30.79 -17.32 -3.36
CA ASP A 244 -30.35 -18.38 -2.46
C ASP A 244 -29.97 -17.81 -1.08
N ASN A 245 -29.95 -18.68 -0.08
CA ASN A 245 -29.29 -18.38 1.19
C ASN A 245 -27.80 -18.73 1.10
N ALA A 246 -26.95 -17.94 1.75
CA ALA A 246 -25.52 -18.19 1.81
C ALA A 246 -25.20 -19.51 2.55
N VAL A 247 -24.09 -20.15 2.17
CA VAL A 247 -23.59 -21.37 2.83
C VAL A 247 -22.35 -21.04 3.66
N GLY A 248 -22.18 -21.69 4.81
CA GLY A 248 -20.97 -21.57 5.61
C GLY A 248 -19.82 -22.35 4.98
N VAL A 249 -18.68 -21.69 4.72
CA VAL A 249 -17.48 -22.30 4.12
C VAL A 249 -16.37 -22.59 5.13
N ALA A 250 -16.35 -21.85 6.25
CA ALA A 250 -15.48 -22.08 7.41
C ALA A 250 -16.06 -21.38 8.66
N LYS A 251 -15.66 -21.84 9.85
CA LYS A 251 -15.78 -21.04 11.09
C LYS A 251 -14.68 -19.98 11.11
N ALA A 252 -14.92 -18.81 11.70
CA ALA A 252 -13.85 -17.85 11.97
C ALA A 252 -12.74 -18.51 12.83
N GLY A 253 -11.47 -18.20 12.56
CA GLY A 253 -10.32 -18.87 13.17
C GLY A 253 -9.89 -20.19 12.50
N ALA A 254 -10.72 -20.80 11.65
CA ALA A 254 -10.46 -22.11 11.03
C ALA A 254 -9.91 -22.01 9.59
N LYS A 255 -9.31 -23.10 9.11
CA LYS A 255 -8.78 -23.20 7.74
C LYS A 255 -9.86 -22.93 6.68
N PRO A 256 -9.51 -22.28 5.55
CA PRO A 256 -8.16 -21.83 5.17
C PRO A 256 -7.85 -20.37 5.53
N PHE A 257 -8.80 -19.65 6.13
CA PHE A 257 -8.64 -18.23 6.50
C PHE A 257 -7.88 -18.06 7.83
N ASN A 258 -7.93 -19.10 8.68
CA ASN A 258 -7.24 -19.18 9.96
C ASN A 258 -7.56 -17.97 10.87
N ARG A 259 -6.58 -17.48 11.63
CA ARG A 259 -6.81 -16.48 12.68
C ARG A 259 -7.01 -15.10 12.05
N LEU A 260 -7.76 -14.27 12.75
CA LEU A 260 -8.21 -12.97 12.27
C LEU A 260 -7.57 -11.87 13.12
N TYR A 261 -6.73 -11.06 12.49
CA TYR A 261 -6.04 -9.94 13.12
C TYR A 261 -6.68 -8.62 12.67
N LYS A 262 -6.75 -7.63 13.57
CA LYS A 262 -7.26 -6.30 13.22
C LYS A 262 -6.32 -5.67 12.20
N ASN A 263 -6.85 -5.23 11.06
CA ASN A 263 -6.15 -4.36 10.13
C ASN A 263 -5.96 -2.99 10.83
N PRO A 264 -4.71 -2.53 11.07
CA PRO A 264 -4.49 -1.20 11.64
C PRO A 264 -4.82 -0.10 10.62
N ALA A 265 -4.52 -0.35 9.33
CA ALA A 265 -4.79 0.59 8.26
C ALA A 265 -6.31 0.81 8.03
N PRO A 266 -6.73 2.05 7.72
CA PRO A 266 -8.11 2.38 7.39
C PRO A 266 -8.59 1.71 6.11
N THR A 267 -9.91 1.67 5.91
CA THR A 267 -10.51 1.38 4.60
C THR A 267 -10.18 2.47 3.59
N MET A 268 -10.15 2.13 2.30
CA MET A 268 -9.79 3.08 1.24
C MET A 268 -10.67 4.34 1.25
N LYS A 269 -10.04 5.50 1.08
CA LYS A 269 -10.72 6.77 0.77
C LYS A 269 -11.23 6.71 -0.67
N PHE A 270 -12.42 7.24 -0.91
CA PHE A 270 -13.01 7.31 -2.24
C PHE A 270 -13.85 8.58 -2.39
N ASN A 271 -13.82 9.16 -3.59
CA ASN A 271 -14.54 10.38 -3.89
C ASN A 271 -15.93 10.07 -4.48
N GLU A 272 -16.68 11.13 -4.79
CA GLU A 272 -17.81 11.04 -5.73
C GLU A 272 -17.35 10.72 -7.16
N ILE A 273 -18.27 10.30 -8.01
CA ILE A 273 -18.01 10.19 -9.46
C ILE A 273 -17.92 11.60 -10.06
N VAL A 274 -16.79 11.87 -10.70
CA VAL A 274 -16.52 13.13 -11.42
C VAL A 274 -16.22 12.86 -12.89
N LYS A 275 -16.36 13.88 -13.74
CA LYS A 275 -16.02 13.75 -15.18
C LYS A 275 -14.52 13.69 -15.42
N PHE A 276 -14.10 13.05 -16.51
CA PHE A 276 -12.76 13.26 -17.08
C PHE A 276 -12.65 14.67 -17.66
N GLU A 277 -11.46 15.28 -17.62
CA GLU A 277 -11.22 16.68 -18.01
C GLU A 277 -11.74 17.00 -19.42
N ASN A 278 -11.56 16.05 -20.34
CA ASN A 278 -11.89 16.19 -21.75
C ASN A 278 -13.18 15.44 -22.17
N SER A 279 -13.93 14.87 -21.21
CA SER A 279 -15.13 14.04 -21.43
C SER A 279 -16.18 14.66 -22.37
N SER A 280 -16.39 15.97 -22.27
CA SER A 280 -17.36 16.73 -23.06
C SER A 280 -17.12 16.67 -24.57
N LYS A 281 -15.89 16.32 -25.01
CA LYS A 281 -15.55 16.08 -26.43
C LYS A 281 -16.27 14.85 -27.01
N TYR A 282 -16.76 13.94 -26.16
CA TYR A 282 -17.31 12.63 -26.55
C TYR A 282 -18.79 12.43 -26.16
N GLU A 283 -19.33 13.30 -25.31
CA GLU A 283 -20.71 13.21 -24.84
C GLU A 283 -21.74 13.64 -25.90
N ASN A 284 -22.88 12.96 -25.91
CA ASN A 284 -24.00 13.09 -26.84
C ASN A 284 -23.68 12.81 -28.31
N ILE A 285 -22.49 12.29 -28.62
CA ILE A 285 -22.09 11.82 -29.95
C ILE A 285 -22.50 10.35 -30.12
N ILE A 286 -23.03 10.01 -31.31
CA ILE A 286 -23.15 8.63 -31.79
C ILE A 286 -22.00 8.40 -32.77
N PHE A 287 -21.14 7.43 -32.51
CA PHE A 287 -20.05 7.09 -33.42
C PHE A 287 -20.59 6.29 -34.62
N ASP A 288 -20.25 6.72 -35.83
CA ASP A 288 -20.63 6.08 -37.11
C ASP A 288 -19.78 4.83 -37.41
N LYS A 289 -18.57 4.79 -36.85
CA LYS A 289 -17.59 3.69 -36.94
C LYS A 289 -16.98 3.38 -35.57
N PRO A 290 -16.39 2.19 -35.37
CA PRO A 290 -15.60 1.89 -34.18
C PRO A 290 -14.52 2.95 -33.96
N THR A 291 -14.49 3.51 -32.75
CA THR A 291 -13.70 4.71 -32.41
C THR A 291 -12.98 4.50 -31.08
N LYS A 292 -11.66 4.70 -31.07
CA LYS A 292 -10.90 4.82 -29.82
C LYS A 292 -10.97 6.26 -29.32
N ILE A 293 -11.42 6.46 -28.09
CA ILE A 293 -11.38 7.74 -27.38
C ILE A 293 -10.29 7.71 -26.29
N GLU A 294 -9.79 8.88 -25.94
CA GLU A 294 -8.74 9.09 -24.93
C GLU A 294 -9.27 10.09 -23.90
N LEU A 295 -9.26 9.71 -22.63
CA LEU A 295 -9.87 10.46 -21.54
C LEU A 295 -8.80 10.84 -20.53
N GLU A 296 -8.68 12.15 -20.29
CA GLU A 296 -7.61 12.74 -19.48
C GLU A 296 -8.03 12.80 -18.00
N LEU A 297 -7.17 12.31 -17.10
CA LEU A 297 -7.27 12.56 -15.65
C LEU A 297 -6.37 13.76 -15.28
N PRO A 298 -6.69 14.52 -14.23
CA PRO A 298 -5.89 15.69 -13.83
C PRO A 298 -4.49 15.34 -13.32
N LEU A 299 -4.29 14.08 -12.88
CA LEU A 299 -3.00 13.51 -12.46
C LEU A 299 -3.08 11.98 -12.51
N ASN A 300 -1.92 11.31 -12.48
CA ASN A 300 -1.80 9.86 -12.46
C ASN A 300 -2.37 9.33 -11.13
N ARG A 301 -3.47 8.56 -11.17
CA ARG A 301 -4.17 8.11 -9.95
C ARG A 301 -4.79 6.73 -10.08
N GLN A 302 -5.20 6.17 -8.95
CA GLN A 302 -6.04 4.98 -8.88
C GLN A 302 -7.52 5.39 -9.00
N PHE A 303 -8.30 4.71 -9.85
CA PHE A 303 -9.71 5.02 -10.08
C PHE A 303 -10.53 3.83 -10.60
N SER A 304 -11.86 3.91 -10.47
CA SER A 304 -12.81 3.12 -11.27
C SER A 304 -13.43 3.96 -12.38
N THR A 305 -13.76 3.33 -13.50
CA THR A 305 -14.44 3.99 -14.63
C THR A 305 -15.96 3.94 -14.43
N TYR A 306 -16.64 5.06 -14.68
CA TYR A 306 -18.10 5.14 -14.73
C TYR A 306 -18.58 5.71 -16.08
N PHE A 307 -19.63 5.12 -16.65
CA PHE A 307 -20.27 5.69 -17.83
C PHE A 307 -21.78 5.45 -17.88
N GLU A 308 -22.45 6.36 -18.59
CA GLU A 308 -23.83 6.21 -19.03
C GLU A 308 -23.84 6.24 -20.56
N ILE A 309 -24.44 5.21 -21.14
CA ILE A 309 -24.51 5.03 -22.59
C ILE A 309 -25.90 4.59 -23.04
N GLU A 310 -26.20 4.85 -24.30
CA GLU A 310 -27.36 4.31 -25.02
C GLU A 310 -26.84 3.50 -26.21
N SER A 311 -27.31 2.25 -26.38
CA SER A 311 -26.94 1.42 -27.53
C SER A 311 -28.16 0.96 -28.31
N GLU A 312 -28.12 1.08 -29.64
CA GLU A 312 -29.21 0.62 -30.52
C GLU A 312 -29.37 -0.92 -30.51
N LYS A 313 -28.31 -1.62 -30.14
CA LYS A 313 -28.17 -3.08 -30.15
C LYS A 313 -27.74 -3.60 -28.78
N GLU A 314 -27.76 -4.91 -28.64
CA GLU A 314 -27.15 -5.63 -27.53
C GLU A 314 -26.00 -6.50 -28.04
N GLY A 315 -25.05 -6.84 -27.16
CA GLY A 315 -23.89 -7.65 -27.53
C GLY A 315 -22.71 -6.86 -28.11
N GLU A 316 -22.83 -5.54 -28.27
CA GLU A 316 -21.73 -4.69 -28.75
C GLU A 316 -20.64 -4.57 -27.68
N LYS A 317 -19.37 -4.67 -28.10
CA LYS A 317 -18.20 -4.80 -27.21
C LYS A 317 -17.47 -3.47 -27.04
N ILE A 318 -17.39 -2.97 -25.81
CA ILE A 318 -16.60 -1.81 -25.39
C ILE A 318 -15.36 -2.32 -24.62
N LEU A 319 -14.19 -1.77 -24.91
CA LEU A 319 -12.94 -2.12 -24.21
C LEU A 319 -12.43 -0.92 -23.40
N LEU A 320 -11.89 -1.17 -22.21
CA LEU A 320 -11.38 -0.16 -21.27
C LEU A 320 -9.94 -0.50 -20.86
N TYR A 321 -9.00 0.42 -20.95
CA TYR A 321 -7.60 0.23 -20.52
C TYR A 321 -6.87 1.57 -20.36
N THR A 322 -5.81 1.64 -19.57
CA THR A 322 -5.10 2.89 -19.27
C THR A 322 -3.87 3.10 -20.17
N ASP A 323 -3.24 4.27 -20.05
CA ASP A 323 -1.90 4.56 -20.59
C ASP A 323 -0.81 3.60 -20.06
N THR A 324 -1.01 3.00 -18.90
CA THR A 324 -0.16 1.95 -18.31
C THR A 324 -0.55 0.52 -18.72
N TYR A 325 -1.34 0.31 -19.79
CA TYR A 325 -1.74 -1.05 -20.21
C TYR A 325 -0.56 -1.95 -20.61
N VAL A 326 0.52 -1.38 -21.14
CA VAL A 326 1.75 -2.11 -21.48
C VAL A 326 2.91 -1.39 -20.81
N VAL A 327 3.69 -2.11 -20.00
CA VAL A 327 4.94 -1.63 -19.41
C VAL A 327 6.01 -2.67 -19.74
N GLY A 328 6.84 -2.34 -20.73
CA GLY A 328 7.81 -3.22 -21.34
C GLY A 328 7.15 -4.42 -22.03
N THR A 329 7.49 -5.62 -21.56
CA THR A 329 6.86 -6.87 -22.00
C THR A 329 5.61 -7.24 -21.20
N GLU A 330 5.39 -6.58 -20.06
CA GLU A 330 4.26 -6.86 -19.19
C GLU A 330 3.00 -6.13 -19.65
N THR A 331 1.86 -6.77 -19.41
CA THR A 331 0.53 -6.26 -19.79
C THR A 331 -0.35 -6.22 -18.57
N ASN A 332 -1.03 -5.09 -18.38
CA ASN A 332 -1.78 -4.82 -17.17
C ASN A 332 -3.26 -5.10 -17.43
N PHE A 333 -4.13 -4.11 -17.20
CA PHE A 333 -5.57 -4.35 -17.24
C PHE A 333 -6.19 -3.88 -18.56
N LYS A 334 -6.95 -4.77 -19.21
CA LYS A 334 -7.85 -4.44 -20.32
C LYS A 334 -9.20 -5.11 -20.12
N ASP A 335 -10.15 -4.32 -19.65
CA ASP A 335 -11.50 -4.77 -19.31
C ASP A 335 -12.43 -4.73 -20.53
N THR A 336 -13.50 -5.51 -20.45
CA THR A 336 -14.52 -5.66 -21.49
C THR A 336 -15.91 -5.42 -20.91
N TYR A 337 -16.69 -4.57 -21.58
CA TYR A 337 -18.11 -4.37 -21.30
C TYR A 337 -18.94 -4.73 -22.53
N ILE A 338 -19.95 -5.57 -22.37
CA ILE A 338 -20.91 -5.96 -23.40
C ILE A 338 -22.23 -5.24 -23.15
N THR A 339 -22.72 -4.50 -24.15
CA THR A 339 -23.94 -3.71 -24.02
C THR A 339 -25.21 -4.56 -23.95
N LYS A 340 -26.23 -4.06 -23.25
CA LYS A 340 -27.63 -4.33 -23.57
C LYS A 340 -28.20 -3.18 -24.42
N LYS A 341 -29.35 -3.42 -25.05
CA LYS A 341 -30.07 -2.41 -25.82
C LYS A 341 -30.66 -1.32 -24.93
N GLY A 342 -30.65 -0.07 -25.41
CA GLY A 342 -31.19 1.11 -24.75
C GLY A 342 -30.22 1.77 -23.78
N VAL A 343 -30.75 2.60 -22.89
CA VAL A 343 -29.99 3.35 -21.88
C VAL A 343 -29.52 2.43 -20.76
N GLN A 344 -28.25 2.55 -20.38
CA GLN A 344 -27.60 1.77 -19.32
C GLN A 344 -26.52 2.60 -18.61
N LYS A 345 -26.22 2.22 -17.36
CA LYS A 345 -25.21 2.82 -16.50
C LYS A 345 -24.30 1.72 -15.96
N TYR A 346 -23.01 2.00 -15.78
CA TYR A 346 -22.03 1.04 -15.27
C TYR A 346 -20.90 1.73 -14.50
N GLU A 347 -20.51 1.14 -13.36
CA GLU A 347 -19.27 1.45 -12.64
C GLU A 347 -18.39 0.19 -12.66
N ASN A 348 -17.15 0.33 -13.15
CA ASN A 348 -16.17 -0.75 -13.21
C ASN A 348 -15.42 -0.85 -11.87
N TYR A 349 -16.05 -1.46 -10.86
CA TYR A 349 -15.59 -1.39 -9.47
C TYR A 349 -14.09 -1.70 -9.22
N PRO A 350 -13.47 -2.71 -9.85
CA PRO A 350 -12.03 -2.97 -9.70
C PRO A 350 -11.19 -1.80 -10.23
N TRP A 351 -10.37 -1.24 -9.36
CA TRP A 351 -9.57 -0.06 -9.66
C TRP A 351 -8.48 -0.30 -10.71
N ARG A 352 -8.16 0.76 -11.44
CA ARG A 352 -7.11 0.88 -12.47
C ARG A 352 -6.25 2.10 -12.14
N SER A 353 -5.04 2.17 -12.70
CA SER A 353 -4.09 3.27 -12.48
C SER A 353 -3.61 3.84 -13.82
N GLY A 354 -3.41 5.15 -13.88
CA GLY A 354 -2.93 5.83 -15.09
C GLY A 354 -3.22 7.33 -15.07
N SER A 355 -2.63 8.06 -16.02
CA SER A 355 -2.96 9.47 -16.30
C SER A 355 -4.08 9.58 -17.35
N LYS A 356 -4.36 8.48 -18.08
CA LYS A 356 -5.36 8.44 -19.14
C LYS A 356 -6.15 7.14 -19.14
N LEU A 357 -7.43 7.23 -19.50
CA LEU A 357 -8.25 6.08 -19.85
C LEU A 357 -8.49 6.06 -21.37
N TYR A 358 -8.22 4.91 -22.00
CA TYR A 358 -8.65 4.60 -23.35
C TYR A 358 -9.96 3.81 -23.32
N MET A 359 -10.89 4.18 -24.20
CA MET A 359 -12.05 3.35 -24.50
C MET A 359 -12.20 3.10 -25.99
N GLU A 360 -12.42 1.85 -26.38
CA GLU A 360 -12.75 1.47 -27.75
C GLU A 360 -14.27 1.28 -27.84
N ILE A 361 -14.94 2.20 -28.53
CA ILE A 361 -16.40 2.31 -28.63
C ILE A 361 -16.86 1.79 -30.00
N PRO A 362 -17.81 0.84 -30.08
CA PRO A 362 -18.38 0.37 -31.35
C PRO A 362 -19.37 1.40 -31.94
N SER A 363 -19.69 1.28 -33.23
CA SER A 363 -20.67 2.18 -33.85
C SER A 363 -22.10 1.95 -33.35
N GLY A 364 -22.91 3.02 -33.31
CA GLY A 364 -24.27 2.96 -32.76
C GLY A 364 -24.35 2.91 -31.23
N VAL A 365 -23.24 3.22 -30.54
CA VAL A 365 -23.24 3.57 -29.10
C VAL A 365 -23.14 5.08 -28.96
N LYS A 366 -24.06 5.64 -28.17
CA LYS A 366 -24.05 7.03 -27.71
C LYS A 366 -23.54 7.09 -26.28
N ILE A 367 -22.60 8.00 -25.98
CA ILE A 367 -22.18 8.29 -24.60
C ILE A 367 -23.01 9.47 -24.09
N SER A 368 -23.69 9.36 -22.95
CA SER A 368 -24.41 10.49 -22.33
C SER A 368 -23.68 11.08 -21.13
N TYR A 369 -22.84 10.29 -20.46
CA TYR A 369 -21.94 10.73 -19.39
C TYR A 369 -20.72 9.82 -19.35
N ILE A 370 -19.54 10.38 -19.09
CA ILE A 370 -18.35 9.59 -18.79
C ILE A 370 -17.47 10.23 -17.70
N GLY A 371 -17.09 9.42 -16.72
CA GLY A 371 -16.37 9.87 -15.55
C GLY A 371 -15.66 8.74 -14.81
N TYR A 372 -15.12 9.07 -13.65
CA TYR A 372 -14.38 8.15 -12.82
C TYR A 372 -14.63 8.43 -11.33
N ARG A 373 -14.41 7.41 -10.50
CA ARG A 373 -14.30 7.58 -9.04
C ARG A 373 -12.84 7.43 -8.65
N ALA A 374 -12.23 8.49 -8.11
CA ALA A 374 -10.92 8.36 -7.47
C ALA A 374 -11.03 7.55 -6.18
N SER A 375 -10.05 6.69 -5.92
CA SER A 375 -9.91 5.95 -4.66
C SER A 375 -8.43 5.82 -4.29
N GLY A 376 -8.10 5.63 -3.02
CA GLY A 376 -6.72 5.37 -2.59
C GLY A 376 -6.63 5.05 -1.11
N TYR A 377 -5.42 5.01 -0.56
CA TYR A 377 -5.25 5.01 0.89
C TYR A 377 -5.88 6.28 1.51
N ASP A 378 -6.42 6.15 2.72
CA ASP A 378 -7.02 7.27 3.45
C ASP A 378 -5.98 8.11 4.18
N ALA A 379 -5.38 9.06 3.46
CA ALA A 379 -4.53 10.11 3.98
C ALA A 379 -4.74 11.39 3.17
N ASP A 380 -4.55 12.54 3.80
CA ASP A 380 -4.47 13.86 3.16
C ASP A 380 -3.01 14.37 3.12
N ILE A 381 -2.71 15.19 2.10
CA ILE A 381 -1.44 15.91 2.00
C ILE A 381 -1.52 17.10 2.96
N THR A 382 -0.85 17.02 4.10
CA THR A 382 -0.81 18.09 5.12
C THR A 382 0.58 18.67 5.34
N GLY A 383 1.64 17.96 4.95
CA GLY A 383 2.98 18.52 4.80
C GLY A 383 3.13 19.31 3.50
N SER A 384 4.16 20.14 3.40
CA SER A 384 4.40 20.98 2.21
C SER A 384 5.86 21.38 2.06
N PHE A 385 6.27 21.67 0.82
CA PHE A 385 7.48 22.44 0.52
C PHE A 385 7.22 23.37 -0.67
N GLU A 386 7.67 24.60 -0.56
CA GLU A 386 7.62 25.62 -1.60
C GLU A 386 8.90 26.46 -1.49
N SER A 387 9.53 26.77 -2.61
CA SER A 387 10.73 27.61 -2.68
C SER A 387 10.63 28.66 -3.80
N SER A 388 11.57 29.61 -3.85
CA SER A 388 11.72 30.50 -5.02
C SER A 388 12.27 29.81 -6.28
N ASN A 389 12.49 28.49 -6.26
CA ASN A 389 12.88 27.69 -7.41
C ASN A 389 11.76 26.73 -7.82
N GLU A 390 11.01 27.08 -8.86
CA GLU A 390 9.85 26.31 -9.33
C GLU A 390 10.19 24.85 -9.73
N ARG A 391 11.46 24.55 -10.09
CA ARG A 391 11.85 23.16 -10.40
C ARG A 391 11.80 22.25 -9.18
N LEU A 392 12.11 22.78 -7.99
CA LEU A 392 11.99 22.05 -6.72
C LEU A 392 10.52 21.87 -6.33
N ASN A 393 9.68 22.89 -6.58
CA ASN A 393 8.24 22.84 -6.33
C ASN A 393 7.60 21.72 -7.16
N ILE A 394 7.88 21.69 -8.48
CA ILE A 394 7.45 20.63 -9.40
C ILE A 394 7.96 19.24 -8.96
N LEU A 395 9.22 19.13 -8.54
CA LEU A 395 9.80 17.87 -8.09
C LEU A 395 9.12 17.35 -6.81
N TRP A 396 8.79 18.24 -5.87
CA TRP A 396 8.08 17.89 -4.64
C TRP A 396 6.66 17.40 -4.94
N ASP A 397 5.91 18.11 -5.79
CA ASP A 397 4.56 17.72 -6.22
C ASP A 397 4.57 16.33 -6.90
N LYS A 398 5.52 16.09 -7.80
CA LYS A 398 5.66 14.77 -8.45
C LYS A 398 6.04 13.68 -7.45
N ALA A 399 6.86 13.99 -6.45
CA ALA A 399 7.24 13.03 -5.41
C ALA A 399 6.04 12.62 -4.53
N VAL A 400 5.25 13.57 -4.01
CA VAL A 400 4.07 13.23 -3.18
C VAL A 400 2.97 12.52 -3.99
N ASN A 401 2.76 12.88 -5.26
CA ASN A 401 1.86 12.14 -6.16
C ASN A 401 2.34 10.70 -6.39
N SER A 402 3.66 10.49 -6.50
CA SER A 402 4.26 9.15 -6.66
C SER A 402 4.11 8.29 -5.40
N LEU A 403 4.15 8.88 -4.22
CA LEU A 403 3.82 8.21 -2.96
C LEU A 403 2.34 7.78 -2.95
N LEU A 404 1.43 8.73 -3.15
CA LEU A 404 -0.02 8.48 -3.04
C LEU A 404 -0.52 7.42 -4.04
N ILE A 405 -0.05 7.44 -5.30
CA ILE A 405 -0.46 6.41 -6.27
C ILE A 405 0.07 5.01 -5.91
N ASN A 406 1.18 4.95 -5.16
CA ASN A 406 1.79 3.72 -4.68
C ASN A 406 1.33 3.28 -3.28
N MET A 407 0.40 4.01 -2.65
CA MET A 407 -0.22 3.61 -1.38
C MET A 407 -1.59 3.00 -1.60
N ARG A 408 -1.82 1.82 -1.01
CA ARG A 408 -3.13 1.16 -0.99
C ARG A 408 -3.29 0.29 0.26
N ASP A 409 -3.78 -0.95 0.16
CA ASP A 409 -3.79 -1.85 1.32
C ASP A 409 -2.38 -2.29 1.77
N THR A 410 -1.36 -2.02 0.95
CA THR A 410 0.07 -1.99 1.30
C THR A 410 0.74 -0.80 0.60
N PHE A 411 2.01 -0.53 0.93
CA PHE A 411 2.89 0.12 -0.04
C PHE A 411 3.06 -0.76 -1.28
N MET A 412 3.35 -0.13 -2.41
CA MET A 412 3.63 -0.78 -3.70
C MET A 412 4.89 -0.15 -4.32
N ASP A 413 5.62 -0.95 -5.09
CA ASP A 413 6.62 -0.53 -6.06
C ASP A 413 6.00 0.29 -7.21
N THR A 414 4.96 -0.26 -7.83
CA THR A 414 4.13 0.40 -8.85
C THR A 414 2.67 -0.07 -8.77
N PRO A 415 1.67 0.81 -8.93
CA PRO A 415 0.26 0.43 -9.03
C PRO A 415 -0.09 -0.37 -10.31
N ASP A 416 0.82 -0.53 -11.27
CA ASP A 416 0.51 -1.07 -12.60
C ASP A 416 0.78 -2.59 -12.76
N ARG A 417 2.04 -3.03 -12.93
CA ARG A 417 2.42 -4.41 -13.31
C ARG A 417 2.65 -5.38 -12.16
N GLU A 418 3.13 -4.87 -11.02
CA GLU A 418 3.57 -5.69 -9.88
C GLU A 418 2.65 -5.51 -8.67
N ARG A 419 2.42 -4.24 -8.25
CA ARG A 419 1.70 -3.89 -7.02
C ARG A 419 2.34 -4.50 -5.78
N ALA A 420 3.63 -4.82 -5.85
CA ALA A 420 4.35 -5.65 -4.92
C ALA A 420 4.85 -4.82 -3.71
N PRO A 421 4.65 -5.32 -2.49
CA PRO A 421 5.07 -4.61 -1.27
C PRO A 421 6.56 -4.84 -0.99
N TYR A 422 7.42 -4.29 -1.85
CA TYR A 422 8.88 -4.31 -1.63
C TYR A 422 9.26 -3.44 -0.43
N MET A 423 10.05 -4.00 0.49
CA MET A 423 10.54 -3.30 1.67
C MET A 423 11.60 -2.24 1.34
N GLY A 424 12.33 -2.40 0.22
CA GLY A 424 13.22 -1.35 -0.31
C GLY A 424 12.44 -0.08 -0.66
N ASP A 425 11.40 -0.23 -1.48
CA ASP A 425 10.48 0.86 -1.84
C ASP A 425 9.80 1.46 -0.62
N ALA A 426 9.25 0.61 0.25
CA ALA A 426 8.64 1.04 1.50
C ALA A 426 9.61 1.85 2.38
N SER A 427 10.92 1.59 2.31
CA SER A 427 11.92 2.35 3.09
C SER A 427 11.92 3.83 2.73
N ASN A 428 11.92 4.16 1.43
CA ASN A 428 11.85 5.54 0.96
C ASN A 428 10.43 6.11 1.16
N GLN A 429 9.38 5.32 0.91
CA GLN A 429 7.99 5.74 1.04
C GLN A 429 7.60 6.08 2.49
N ILE A 430 8.12 5.36 3.49
CA ILE A 430 7.93 5.65 4.92
C ILE A 430 8.46 7.04 5.25
N GLU A 431 9.70 7.36 4.86
CA GLU A 431 10.25 8.70 5.11
C GLU A 431 9.51 9.80 4.34
N MET A 432 9.11 9.54 3.08
CA MET A 432 8.30 10.51 2.32
C MET A 432 6.96 10.80 3.00
N LEU A 433 6.29 9.76 3.49
CA LEU A 433 5.01 9.82 4.17
C LEU A 433 5.09 10.67 5.44
N LEU A 434 6.12 10.45 6.28
CA LEU A 434 6.39 11.22 7.50
C LEU A 434 6.60 12.73 7.27
N TYR A 435 6.90 13.16 6.04
CA TYR A 435 7.12 14.57 5.68
C TYR A 435 6.01 15.21 4.83
N SER A 436 5.03 14.45 4.35
CA SER A 436 4.04 14.95 3.38
C SER A 436 2.58 14.65 3.73
N LEU A 437 2.29 13.60 4.49
CA LEU A 437 0.94 13.15 4.77
C LEU A 437 0.56 13.32 6.26
N ASP A 438 -0.75 13.30 6.51
CA ASP A 438 -1.30 13.36 7.87
C ASP A 438 -0.90 12.16 8.76
N PRO A 439 -1.08 12.24 10.10
CA PRO A 439 -0.83 11.10 10.98
C PRO A 439 -1.70 9.86 10.76
N ASN A 440 -2.81 9.93 10.01
CA ASN A 440 -3.62 8.74 9.67
C ASN A 440 -2.87 7.83 8.67
N SER A 441 -1.93 8.41 7.91
CA SER A 441 -0.98 7.67 7.07
C SER A 441 -0.07 6.72 7.85
N TYR A 442 0.20 6.97 9.14
CA TYR A 442 1.13 6.18 9.95
C TYR A 442 0.67 4.71 10.14
N GLU A 443 -0.63 4.44 10.03
CA GLU A 443 -1.20 3.10 10.19
C GLU A 443 -0.82 2.13 9.04
N ILE A 444 -0.47 2.63 7.84
CA ILE A 444 0.09 1.77 6.77
C ILE A 444 1.49 1.27 7.14
N VAL A 445 2.29 2.11 7.80
CA VAL A 445 3.65 1.76 8.23
C VAL A 445 3.58 0.70 9.32
N LYS A 446 2.70 0.91 10.30
CA LYS A 446 2.35 -0.08 11.33
C LYS A 446 1.95 -1.41 10.71
N LYS A 447 1.04 -1.40 9.73
CA LYS A 447 0.63 -2.61 8.99
C LYS A 447 1.80 -3.32 8.32
N THR A 448 2.66 -2.57 7.63
CA THR A 448 3.84 -3.13 6.95
C THR A 448 4.80 -3.77 7.95
N ILE A 449 5.01 -3.17 9.13
CA ILE A 449 5.82 -3.74 10.21
C ILE A 449 5.19 -5.03 10.78
N LEU A 450 3.89 -5.04 11.08
CA LEU A 450 3.20 -6.24 11.57
C LEU A 450 3.20 -7.38 10.53
N THR A 451 3.16 -7.03 9.25
CA THR A 451 3.27 -7.99 8.14
C THR A 451 4.71 -8.51 8.04
N ALA A 452 5.73 -7.65 8.12
CA ALA A 452 7.14 -8.06 8.17
C ALA A 452 7.41 -9.03 9.33
N ILE A 453 6.80 -8.78 10.50
CA ILE A 453 6.86 -9.66 11.67
C ILE A 453 6.31 -11.06 11.36
N GLY A 454 5.04 -11.19 10.96
CA GLY A 454 4.42 -12.51 10.77
C GLY A 454 4.83 -13.25 9.50
N TRP A 455 5.51 -12.58 8.57
CA TRP A 455 6.11 -13.17 7.36
C TRP A 455 7.61 -13.45 7.46
N THR A 456 8.25 -13.11 8.57
CA THR A 456 9.65 -13.51 8.84
C THR A 456 9.74 -15.04 8.85
N LYS A 457 10.67 -15.59 8.07
CA LYS A 457 10.83 -17.05 7.90
C LYS A 457 11.68 -17.66 9.02
N GLU A 458 11.72 -19.00 9.03
CA GLU A 458 12.75 -19.76 9.74
C GLU A 458 14.17 -19.20 9.47
N GLY A 459 15.07 -19.31 10.46
CA GLY A 459 16.38 -18.67 10.39
C GLY A 459 16.33 -17.15 10.58
N ASN A 460 15.23 -16.59 11.09
CA ASN A 460 15.03 -15.15 11.32
C ASN A 460 15.10 -14.30 10.04
N ILE A 461 14.81 -14.89 8.87
CA ILE A 461 14.99 -14.21 7.59
C ILE A 461 13.86 -13.21 7.37
N LEU A 462 14.21 -11.92 7.44
CA LEU A 462 13.34 -10.81 7.06
C LEU A 462 13.18 -10.80 5.53
N VAL A 463 11.95 -10.94 5.05
CA VAL A 463 11.66 -11.04 3.62
C VAL A 463 11.52 -9.65 3.00
N SER A 464 12.02 -9.46 1.78
CA SER A 464 11.92 -8.18 1.06
C SER A 464 10.52 -7.89 0.52
N ARG A 465 9.59 -8.86 0.50
CA ARG A 465 8.21 -8.68 0.05
C ARG A 465 7.21 -9.49 0.88
N ALA A 466 6.22 -8.81 1.45
CA ALA A 466 5.09 -9.46 2.12
C ALA A 466 3.82 -8.58 2.11
N PRO A 467 2.62 -9.12 1.79
CA PRO A 467 2.37 -10.50 1.37
C PRO A 467 2.78 -10.76 -0.08
N SER A 468 3.31 -11.96 -0.37
CA SER A 468 3.75 -12.35 -1.72
C SER A 468 3.78 -13.86 -1.89
N LYS A 469 3.53 -14.39 -3.11
CA LYS A 469 3.84 -15.78 -3.47
C LYS A 469 5.34 -16.07 -3.55
N SER A 470 6.16 -15.03 -3.71
CA SER A 470 7.61 -15.10 -3.85
C SER A 470 8.30 -14.17 -2.85
N PRO A 471 8.17 -14.42 -1.53
CA PRO A 471 8.77 -13.59 -0.48
C PRO A 471 10.27 -13.91 -0.37
N HIS A 472 11.08 -13.23 -1.16
CA HIS A 472 12.54 -13.38 -1.20
C HIS A 472 13.23 -12.71 0.00
N GLU A 473 14.49 -13.04 0.28
CA GLU A 473 15.40 -12.17 1.03
C GLU A 473 16.23 -11.36 0.01
N ILE A 474 16.18 -10.03 0.11
CA ILE A 474 17.11 -9.10 -0.54
C ILE A 474 17.80 -8.33 0.60
N PRO A 475 19.05 -8.64 0.97
CA PRO A 475 19.62 -8.18 2.24
C PRO A 475 19.67 -6.65 2.38
N VAL A 476 20.06 -5.91 1.33
CA VAL A 476 20.12 -4.43 1.42
C VAL A 476 18.74 -3.77 1.60
N GLN A 477 17.68 -4.34 1.03
CA GLN A 477 16.33 -3.83 1.22
C GLN A 477 15.84 -4.09 2.64
N SER A 478 16.20 -5.25 3.20
CA SER A 478 15.86 -5.63 4.58
C SER A 478 16.62 -4.75 5.60
N LEU A 479 17.86 -4.38 5.30
CA LEU A 479 18.67 -3.46 6.12
C LEU A 479 18.16 -2.01 6.03
N ALA A 480 17.84 -1.51 4.83
CA ALA A 480 17.22 -0.19 4.63
C ALA A 480 15.88 -0.08 5.38
N PHE A 481 15.06 -1.15 5.35
CA PHE A 481 13.78 -1.18 6.04
C PHE A 481 13.92 -1.09 7.56
N ILE A 482 14.93 -1.71 8.18
CA ILE A 482 15.22 -1.58 9.62
C ILE A 482 15.43 -0.11 10.00
N ILE A 483 16.14 0.65 9.17
CA ILE A 483 16.43 2.08 9.40
C ILE A 483 15.16 2.93 9.24
N SER A 484 14.36 2.68 8.20
CA SER A 484 13.09 3.39 8.01
C SER A 484 12.05 3.08 9.08
N VAL A 485 12.03 1.86 9.63
CA VAL A 485 11.18 1.49 10.77
C VAL A 485 11.63 2.16 12.08
N TYR A 486 12.93 2.40 12.27
CA TYR A 486 13.38 3.27 13.35
C TYR A 486 12.96 4.73 13.12
N ASN A 487 13.03 5.26 11.90
CA ASN A 487 12.52 6.61 11.59
C ASN A 487 11.01 6.71 11.91
N TYR A 488 10.22 5.68 11.58
CA TYR A 488 8.82 5.62 12.03
C TYR A 488 8.68 5.72 13.55
N TYR A 489 9.47 4.97 14.34
CA TYR A 489 9.45 5.10 15.80
C TYR A 489 9.86 6.50 16.29
N LEU A 490 10.96 7.04 15.78
CA LEU A 490 11.49 8.36 16.15
C LEU A 490 10.45 9.47 15.89
N TYR A 491 9.66 9.38 14.83
CA TYR A 491 8.72 10.45 14.45
C TYR A 491 7.34 10.27 15.11
N THR A 492 6.92 9.04 15.44
CA THR A 492 5.55 8.73 15.92
C THR A 492 5.47 8.35 17.39
N GLY A 493 6.56 7.86 17.99
CA GLY A 493 6.56 7.32 19.35
C GLY A 493 5.85 5.97 19.53
N ASP A 494 5.50 5.23 18.46
CA ASP A 494 4.84 3.91 18.61
C ASP A 494 5.77 2.83 19.19
N ARG A 495 5.87 2.85 20.52
CA ARG A 495 6.66 1.92 21.34
C ARG A 495 6.10 0.48 21.31
N ASP A 496 4.81 0.30 21.04
CA ASP A 496 4.18 -1.04 20.97
C ASP A 496 4.59 -1.78 19.71
N THR A 497 4.63 -1.08 18.57
CA THR A 497 5.01 -1.65 17.27
C THR A 497 6.52 -1.88 17.19
N ILE A 498 7.34 -0.88 17.55
CA ILE A 498 8.81 -1.01 17.42
C ILE A 498 9.40 -2.08 18.34
N SER A 499 8.84 -2.28 19.54
CA SER A 499 9.35 -3.28 20.50
C SER A 499 9.16 -4.72 20.00
N LYS A 500 8.11 -4.98 19.22
CA LYS A 500 7.91 -6.26 18.53
C LYS A 500 8.90 -6.43 17.37
N PHE A 501 9.15 -5.36 16.61
CA PHE A 501 10.07 -5.41 15.47
C PHE A 501 11.55 -5.53 15.89
N TYR A 502 11.96 -4.89 17.00
CA TYR A 502 13.32 -4.92 17.53
C TYR A 502 13.87 -6.34 17.67
N GLU A 503 13.08 -7.28 18.20
CA GLU A 503 13.51 -8.66 18.40
C GLU A 503 13.87 -9.35 17.08
N ILE A 504 13.07 -9.13 16.04
CA ILE A 504 13.29 -9.70 14.71
C ILE A 504 14.49 -9.06 14.04
N ALA A 505 14.58 -7.74 14.03
CA ALA A 505 15.68 -7.03 13.41
C ALA A 505 17.02 -7.41 14.07
N ALA A 506 17.09 -7.45 15.41
CA ALA A 506 18.29 -7.87 16.13
C ALA A 506 18.66 -9.34 15.88
N ASN A 507 17.68 -10.24 15.70
CA ASN A 507 17.94 -11.64 15.37
C ASN A 507 18.28 -11.85 13.88
N TYR A 508 17.79 -11.00 12.98
CA TYR A 508 18.15 -11.01 11.56
C TYR A 508 19.62 -10.60 11.35
N LEU A 509 20.10 -9.57 12.05
CA LEU A 509 21.51 -9.14 11.96
C LEU A 509 22.50 -10.23 12.42
N LYS A 510 22.10 -11.17 13.28
CA LYS A 510 22.95 -12.31 13.68
C LYS A 510 23.25 -13.30 12.55
N ASN A 511 22.58 -13.17 11.40
CA ASN A 511 22.80 -14.03 10.22
C ASN A 511 24.01 -13.63 9.36
N TRP A 512 24.73 -12.57 9.70
CA TRP A 512 26.01 -12.22 9.05
C TRP A 512 27.17 -12.87 9.79
N GLU A 513 28.08 -13.50 9.07
CA GLU A 513 29.38 -13.93 9.60
C GLU A 513 30.45 -12.83 9.39
N LEU A 514 31.60 -12.99 10.04
CA LEU A 514 32.77 -12.14 9.81
C LEU A 514 33.86 -12.93 9.05
N LYS A 515 34.50 -12.25 8.11
CA LYS A 515 35.76 -12.64 7.48
C LYS A 515 36.90 -12.47 8.50
N ASP A 516 38.04 -13.13 8.26
CA ASP A 516 39.27 -13.01 9.08
C ASP A 516 39.79 -11.57 9.23
N ASN A 517 39.38 -10.65 8.34
CA ASN A 517 39.74 -9.23 8.40
C ASN A 517 38.78 -8.36 9.26
N GLY A 518 37.85 -8.98 10.01
CA GLY A 518 36.91 -8.28 10.90
C GLY A 518 35.70 -7.63 10.22
N LEU A 519 35.59 -7.75 8.89
CA LEU A 519 34.45 -7.24 8.12
C LEU A 519 33.46 -8.37 7.80
N ILE A 520 32.23 -8.01 7.41
CA ILE A 520 31.21 -9.02 7.12
C ILE A 520 31.57 -9.92 5.93
N GLU A 521 31.14 -11.17 6.00
CA GLU A 521 30.89 -11.97 4.80
C GLU A 521 29.60 -11.48 4.14
N ILE A 522 29.60 -11.39 2.80
CA ILE A 522 28.48 -10.87 2.03
C ILE A 522 27.36 -11.90 2.01
N ARG A 523 26.12 -11.45 2.26
CA ARG A 523 24.94 -12.30 2.14
C ARG A 523 24.33 -12.15 0.76
N ASP A 524 24.15 -13.27 0.07
CA ASP A 524 23.38 -13.35 -1.17
C ASP A 524 21.87 -13.26 -0.93
N GLY A 525 21.43 -13.71 0.26
CA GLY A 525 20.01 -13.90 0.56
C GLY A 525 19.34 -14.89 -0.40
N SER A 526 18.14 -14.57 -0.86
CA SER A 526 17.50 -15.27 -1.99
C SER A 526 17.84 -14.63 -3.34
N TRP A 527 18.24 -13.35 -3.32
CA TRP A 527 18.60 -12.58 -4.51
C TRP A 527 19.58 -11.47 -4.11
N LEU A 528 20.82 -11.56 -4.60
CA LEU A 528 21.87 -10.54 -4.45
C LEU A 528 21.59 -9.33 -5.36
N TRP A 529 20.42 -8.70 -5.20
CA TRP A 529 20.16 -7.37 -5.73
C TRP A 529 20.68 -6.34 -4.74
N THR A 530 21.35 -5.30 -5.25
CA THR A 530 21.90 -4.22 -4.42
C THR A 530 21.37 -2.86 -4.86
N ASP A 531 21.41 -2.57 -6.16
CA ASP A 531 20.78 -1.42 -6.80
C ASP A 531 20.59 -1.70 -8.32
N TRP A 532 19.89 -0.84 -9.04
CA TRP A 532 20.03 -0.75 -10.50
C TRP A 532 21.23 0.12 -10.92
N GLY A 533 21.76 -0.17 -12.11
CA GLY A 533 22.91 0.55 -12.69
C GLY A 533 24.17 -0.31 -12.77
N GLU A 534 25.31 0.34 -13.02
CA GLU A 534 26.62 -0.31 -13.19
C GLU A 534 27.55 -0.04 -11.99
N LYS A 535 28.70 -0.71 -11.97
CA LYS A 535 29.80 -0.48 -11.01
C LYS A 535 29.38 -0.54 -9.53
N ILE A 536 28.55 -1.52 -9.17
CA ILE A 536 28.00 -1.67 -7.82
C ILE A 536 29.03 -2.31 -6.89
N ASP A 537 29.48 -1.56 -5.88
CA ASP A 537 30.39 -2.06 -4.83
C ASP A 537 29.60 -2.75 -3.71
N VAL A 538 29.19 -3.99 -3.97
CA VAL A 538 28.40 -4.82 -3.05
C VAL A 538 29.09 -4.99 -1.68
N GLU A 539 30.43 -5.08 -1.66
CA GLU A 539 31.18 -5.28 -0.41
C GLU A 539 31.07 -4.08 0.52
N VAL A 540 31.35 -2.87 0.02
CA VAL A 540 31.25 -1.66 0.83
C VAL A 540 29.79 -1.35 1.17
N ILE A 541 28.87 -1.50 0.21
CA ILE A 541 27.44 -1.23 0.39
C ILE A 541 26.83 -2.12 1.48
N GLN A 542 26.99 -3.46 1.42
CA GLN A 542 26.44 -4.31 2.47
C GLN A 542 27.12 -4.09 3.82
N THR A 543 28.44 -3.84 3.86
CA THR A 543 29.15 -3.59 5.12
C THR A 543 28.62 -2.33 5.81
N ALA A 544 28.45 -1.24 5.04
CA ALA A 544 27.94 0.02 5.57
C ALA A 544 26.46 -0.05 5.96
N TRP A 545 25.60 -0.71 5.16
CA TRP A 545 24.20 -0.96 5.56
C TRP A 545 24.10 -1.79 6.84
N TYR A 546 24.90 -2.85 6.96
CA TYR A 546 24.91 -3.72 8.14
C TYR A 546 25.37 -2.96 9.39
N TYR A 547 26.42 -2.14 9.28
CA TYR A 547 26.89 -1.29 10.37
C TYR A 547 25.85 -0.23 10.77
N TYR A 548 25.17 0.38 9.80
CA TYR A 548 24.09 1.33 10.07
C TYR A 548 22.91 0.64 10.79
N ALA A 549 22.51 -0.55 10.36
CA ALA A 549 21.48 -1.32 11.05
C ALA A 549 21.89 -1.71 12.49
N LEU A 550 23.18 -2.02 12.74
CA LEU A 550 23.68 -2.22 14.11
C LEU A 550 23.57 -0.95 14.96
N ASN A 551 23.89 0.24 14.42
CA ASN A 551 23.70 1.52 15.14
C ASN A 551 22.24 1.77 15.49
N ILE A 552 21.31 1.46 14.58
CA ILE A 552 19.87 1.58 14.83
C ILE A 552 19.41 0.62 15.93
N ILE A 553 19.87 -0.64 15.92
CA ILE A 553 19.50 -1.60 16.96
C ILE A 553 20.14 -1.27 18.30
N GLU A 554 21.35 -0.69 18.33
CA GLU A 554 21.96 -0.16 19.56
C GLU A 554 21.15 1.01 20.14
N LYS A 555 20.71 1.96 19.30
CA LYS A 555 19.85 3.06 19.76
C LYS A 555 18.50 2.52 20.27
N LEU A 556 17.87 1.59 19.56
CA LEU A 556 16.64 0.93 20.04
C LEU A 556 16.85 0.12 21.33
N SER A 557 18.00 -0.52 21.54
CA SER A 557 18.37 -1.15 22.83
C SER A 557 18.28 -0.11 23.96
N SER A 558 18.86 1.07 23.76
CA SER A 558 18.81 2.19 24.71
C SER A 558 17.37 2.70 24.93
N ASP A 559 16.69 3.14 23.87
CA ASP A 559 15.36 3.77 23.93
C ASP A 559 14.29 2.81 24.54
N LEU A 560 14.42 1.51 24.26
CA LEU A 560 13.52 0.49 24.78
C LEU A 560 13.94 -0.08 26.14
N ASN A 561 15.17 0.21 26.60
CA ASN A 561 15.82 -0.38 27.79
C ASN A 561 15.95 -1.92 27.68
N ILE A 562 16.41 -2.40 26.53
CA ILE A 562 16.63 -3.82 26.21
C ILE A 562 18.12 -4.08 26.04
N THR A 563 18.74 -4.89 26.91
CA THR A 563 20.19 -5.12 26.90
C THR A 563 20.63 -6.48 26.32
N LYS A 564 19.67 -7.31 25.88
CA LYS A 564 19.91 -8.73 25.57
C LYS A 564 20.80 -9.01 24.35
N ASN A 565 21.10 -7.98 23.56
CA ASN A 565 21.89 -8.08 22.32
C ASN A 565 23.18 -7.25 22.38
N ASP A 566 23.43 -6.50 23.46
CA ASP A 566 24.43 -5.43 23.47
C ASP A 566 25.85 -5.96 23.24
N GLU A 567 26.21 -7.10 23.85
CA GLU A 567 27.52 -7.75 23.63
C GLU A 567 27.76 -8.10 22.15
N PHE A 568 26.75 -8.68 21.48
CA PHE A 568 26.83 -8.99 20.04
C PHE A 568 26.97 -7.71 19.20
N ILE A 569 26.16 -6.68 19.50
CA ILE A 569 26.16 -5.42 18.76
C ILE A 569 27.51 -4.72 18.92
N SER A 570 27.96 -4.50 20.15
CA SER A 570 29.24 -3.84 20.43
C SER A 570 30.42 -4.60 19.85
N GLN A 571 30.45 -5.94 19.96
CA GLN A 571 31.52 -6.76 19.35
C GLN A 571 31.58 -6.57 17.83
N ARG A 572 30.42 -6.66 17.15
CA ARG A 572 30.34 -6.50 15.69
C ARG A 572 30.63 -5.06 15.25
N LYS A 573 30.25 -4.06 16.03
CA LYS A 573 30.56 -2.67 15.73
C LYS A 573 32.07 -2.40 15.81
N VAL A 574 32.71 -2.69 16.94
CA VAL A 574 34.13 -2.42 17.17
C VAL A 574 35.02 -3.05 16.09
N THR A 575 34.79 -4.31 15.75
CA THR A 575 35.62 -5.00 14.74
C THR A 575 35.44 -4.45 13.32
N ILE A 576 34.24 -3.96 12.98
CA ILE A 576 34.01 -3.29 11.69
C ILE A 576 34.65 -1.90 11.66
N GLU A 577 34.45 -1.08 12.69
CA GLU A 577 35.08 0.26 12.78
C GLU A 577 36.60 0.20 12.72
N GLU A 578 37.21 -0.76 13.41
CA GLU A 578 38.66 -0.93 13.41
C GLU A 578 39.23 -1.31 12.03
N ASN A 579 38.45 -1.93 11.15
CA ASN A 579 38.98 -2.54 9.92
C ASN A 579 38.42 -1.95 8.60
N PHE A 580 37.27 -1.26 8.62
CA PHE A 580 36.61 -0.76 7.41
C PHE A 580 37.53 0.16 6.59
N ALA A 581 38.10 1.19 7.22
CA ALA A 581 39.03 2.10 6.56
C ALA A 581 40.32 1.38 6.13
N LYS A 582 40.88 0.48 6.95
CA LYS A 582 42.10 -0.27 6.62
C LYS A 582 41.97 -1.13 5.36
N VAL A 583 40.75 -1.58 5.03
CA VAL A 583 40.49 -2.47 3.88
C VAL A 583 39.99 -1.71 2.66
N TYR A 584 39.09 -0.74 2.84
CA TYR A 584 38.40 -0.09 1.72
C TYR A 584 38.87 1.33 1.41
N GLN A 585 39.53 2.04 2.34
CA GLN A 585 40.03 3.39 2.05
C GLN A 585 41.18 3.34 1.04
N LYS A 586 41.19 4.25 0.07
CA LYS A 586 42.26 4.34 -0.94
C LYS A 586 43.11 5.60 -0.76
N GLU A 587 44.34 5.57 -1.25
CA GLU A 587 45.29 6.69 -1.17
C GLU A 587 44.81 7.94 -1.95
N ASP A 588 44.02 7.76 -3.01
CA ASP A 588 43.36 8.80 -3.79
C ASP A 588 41.99 9.24 -3.20
N GLY A 589 41.59 8.67 -2.07
CA GLY A 589 40.40 9.04 -1.31
C GLY A 589 39.17 8.16 -1.54
N GLY A 590 38.21 8.31 -0.62
CA GLY A 590 36.99 7.50 -0.53
C GLY A 590 37.22 6.03 -0.19
N PHE A 591 36.12 5.27 -0.23
CA PHE A 591 36.06 3.85 0.07
C PHE A 591 35.61 3.06 -1.16
N ARG A 592 36.33 1.98 -1.47
CA ARG A 592 35.98 0.99 -2.52
C ARG A 592 36.67 -0.36 -2.27
N SER A 593 36.00 -1.46 -2.58
CA SER A 593 36.58 -2.81 -2.60
C SER A 593 37.41 -3.03 -3.87
N GLY A 594 36.90 -2.59 -5.02
CA GLY A 594 37.57 -2.65 -6.33
C GLY A 594 38.39 -1.40 -6.70
N GLU A 595 38.53 -1.15 -8.00
CA GLU A 595 39.26 0.00 -8.56
C GLU A 595 38.38 1.25 -8.75
N GLU A 596 37.11 1.03 -9.09
CA GLU A 596 36.13 2.04 -9.49
C GLU A 596 35.44 2.69 -8.28
N ASN A 597 35.15 3.99 -8.38
CA ASN A 597 34.35 4.69 -7.38
C ASN A 597 32.85 4.39 -7.54
N ASP A 598 32.16 4.28 -6.40
CA ASP A 598 30.71 4.11 -6.32
C ASP A 598 30.12 5.16 -5.36
N ASP A 599 29.18 5.97 -5.86
CA ASP A 599 28.48 7.01 -5.10
C ASP A 599 27.56 6.41 -4.01
N ARG A 600 27.00 5.22 -4.22
CA ARG A 600 26.18 4.50 -3.23
C ARG A 600 27.01 4.06 -2.04
N ALA A 601 28.17 3.46 -2.31
CA ALA A 601 29.08 2.93 -1.31
C ALA A 601 29.63 4.04 -0.40
N ASN A 602 30.07 5.14 -1.02
CA ASN A 602 30.64 6.28 -0.30
C ASN A 602 29.56 7.09 0.45
N ALA A 603 28.35 7.21 -0.10
CA ALA A 603 27.22 7.78 0.63
C ALA A 603 26.90 6.96 1.89
N LEU A 604 26.80 5.63 1.79
CA LEU A 604 26.54 4.78 2.95
C LEU A 604 27.67 4.77 3.97
N ALA A 605 28.93 4.91 3.56
CA ALA A 605 30.04 5.08 4.50
C ALA A 605 29.82 6.32 5.39
N VAL A 606 29.29 7.43 4.84
CA VAL A 606 28.87 8.61 5.62
C VAL A 606 27.64 8.31 6.47
N LEU A 607 26.54 7.80 5.88
CA LEU A 607 25.27 7.60 6.61
C LEU A 607 25.39 6.62 7.78
N SER A 608 26.26 5.61 7.64
CA SER A 608 26.54 4.62 8.68
C SER A 608 27.50 5.13 9.77
N GLY A 609 28.18 6.27 9.57
CA GLY A 609 29.20 6.80 10.49
C GLY A 609 30.56 6.10 10.43
N LEU A 610 30.79 5.26 9.41
CA LEU A 610 32.09 4.61 9.18
C LEU A 610 33.13 5.60 8.63
N ALA A 611 32.70 6.49 7.71
CA ALA A 611 33.47 7.65 7.29
C ALA A 611 33.56 8.68 8.43
N LYS A 612 34.71 9.33 8.57
CA LYS A 612 34.96 10.38 9.56
C LYS A 612 35.03 11.75 8.86
N LYS A 613 35.00 12.86 9.62
CA LYS A 613 34.91 14.23 9.05
C LYS A 613 36.08 14.54 8.12
N GLU A 614 37.25 13.98 8.39
CA GLU A 614 38.46 14.05 7.56
C GLU A 614 38.31 13.39 6.17
N ASP A 615 37.40 12.42 6.01
CA ASP A 615 37.15 11.75 4.72
C ASP A 615 36.22 12.56 3.81
N TYR A 616 35.43 13.48 4.39
CA TYR A 616 34.27 14.12 3.75
C TYR A 616 34.62 14.89 2.47
N GLU A 617 35.78 15.56 2.39
CA GLU A 617 36.20 16.27 1.18
C GLU A 617 36.42 15.29 0.01
N SER A 618 37.06 14.16 0.28
CA SER A 618 37.29 13.11 -0.73
C SER A 618 35.99 12.44 -1.18
N ILE A 619 35.09 12.18 -0.23
CA ILE A 619 33.78 11.59 -0.49
C ILE A 619 32.90 12.56 -1.29
N ARG A 620 32.83 13.84 -0.92
CA ARG A 620 32.16 14.89 -1.71
C ARG A 620 32.63 14.88 -3.16
N ASN A 621 33.94 14.81 -3.39
CA ASN A 621 34.49 14.79 -4.75
C ASN A 621 34.03 13.54 -5.53
N ILE A 622 33.82 12.40 -4.87
CA ILE A 622 33.17 11.22 -5.48
C ILE A 622 31.68 11.48 -5.73
N LEU A 623 30.92 11.91 -4.73
CA LEU A 623 29.46 12.09 -4.82
C LEU A 623 29.03 13.21 -5.80
N VAL A 624 29.89 14.18 -6.09
CA VAL A 624 29.61 15.21 -7.11
C VAL A 624 29.88 14.70 -8.53
N ASN A 625 30.89 13.84 -8.71
CA ASN A 625 31.38 13.43 -10.04
C ASN A 625 30.92 12.03 -10.51
N THR A 626 30.53 11.14 -9.58
CA THR A 626 30.09 9.77 -9.85
C THR A 626 28.58 9.67 -9.70
N LYS A 627 27.87 9.11 -10.69
CA LYS A 627 26.39 9.13 -10.80
C LYS A 627 25.81 7.74 -11.10
N ASN A 628 26.34 6.70 -10.45
CA ASN A 628 26.01 5.30 -10.76
C ASN A 628 24.72 4.83 -10.07
N ALA A 629 24.31 5.49 -8.98
CA ALA A 629 23.08 5.18 -8.24
C ALA A 629 21.82 5.16 -9.14
N SER A 630 20.85 4.32 -8.82
CA SER A 630 19.47 4.43 -9.32
C SER A 630 18.68 5.51 -8.54
N PRO A 631 17.44 5.84 -8.94
CA PRO A 631 16.61 6.76 -8.19
C PRO A 631 16.27 6.30 -6.76
N PHE A 632 16.34 4.98 -6.46
CA PHE A 632 16.23 4.46 -5.10
C PHE A 632 17.37 4.98 -4.21
N TYR A 633 18.63 4.83 -4.67
CA TYR A 633 19.81 5.19 -3.89
C TYR A 633 20.13 6.68 -3.90
N GLU A 634 19.64 7.42 -4.89
CA GLU A 634 19.86 8.86 -4.97
C GLU A 634 19.43 9.58 -3.68
N LYS A 635 18.37 9.12 -3.00
CA LYS A 635 17.96 9.59 -1.67
C LYS A 635 19.13 9.58 -0.69
N TYR A 636 19.87 8.48 -0.60
CA TYR A 636 20.98 8.29 0.33
C TYR A 636 22.23 9.09 -0.08
N VAL A 637 22.47 9.27 -1.38
CA VAL A 637 23.57 10.13 -1.89
C VAL A 637 23.32 11.60 -1.53
N LEU A 638 22.10 12.08 -1.73
CA LEU A 638 21.68 13.45 -1.38
C LEU A 638 21.66 13.67 0.14
N GLU A 639 21.25 12.66 0.90
CA GLU A 639 21.30 12.67 2.37
C GLU A 639 22.74 12.72 2.89
N ALA A 640 23.67 11.96 2.28
CA ALA A 640 25.08 11.99 2.66
C ALA A 640 25.73 13.35 2.38
N LEU A 641 25.48 13.96 1.22
CA LEU A 641 25.92 15.33 0.93
C LEU A 641 25.37 16.32 1.97
N SER A 642 24.10 16.19 2.35
CA SER A 642 23.46 17.04 3.36
C SER A 642 24.07 16.86 4.77
N ILE A 643 24.34 15.62 5.19
CA ILE A 643 24.98 15.31 6.49
C ILE A 643 26.43 15.81 6.56
N MET A 644 27.14 15.85 5.43
CA MET A 644 28.47 16.46 5.34
C MET A 644 28.45 18.01 5.28
N GLY A 645 27.27 18.63 5.15
CA GLY A 645 27.10 20.08 5.05
C GLY A 645 27.16 20.66 3.63
N TYR A 646 27.19 19.81 2.59
CA TYR A 646 27.27 20.20 1.17
C TYR A 646 25.88 20.32 0.55
N TYR A 647 25.07 21.22 1.11
CA TYR A 647 23.66 21.38 0.75
C TYR A 647 23.46 21.95 -0.67
N ASP A 648 24.31 22.88 -1.11
CA ASP A 648 24.28 23.44 -2.47
C ASP A 648 24.57 22.36 -3.52
N GLU A 649 25.55 21.49 -3.26
CA GLU A 649 25.88 20.36 -4.12
C GLU A 649 24.77 19.30 -4.10
N ALA A 650 24.13 19.04 -2.95
CA ALA A 650 22.96 18.17 -2.88
C ALA A 650 21.82 18.69 -3.76
N VAL A 651 21.45 19.96 -3.64
CA VAL A 651 20.38 20.57 -4.46
C VAL A 651 20.76 20.62 -5.94
N THR A 652 22.02 20.96 -6.26
CA THR A 652 22.51 20.97 -7.64
C THR A 652 22.43 19.58 -8.27
N ARG A 653 22.91 18.55 -7.55
CA ARG A 653 22.85 17.16 -8.01
C ARG A 653 21.40 16.67 -8.15
N MET A 654 20.53 17.01 -7.20
CA MET A 654 19.11 16.69 -7.25
C MET A 654 18.44 17.26 -8.51
N LEU A 655 18.67 18.54 -8.83
CA LEU A 655 18.06 19.17 -10.01
C LEU A 655 18.59 18.61 -11.34
N ASP A 656 19.88 18.27 -11.41
CA ASP A 656 20.53 17.61 -12.56
C ASP A 656 19.97 16.19 -12.77
N ARG A 657 19.93 15.38 -11.71
CA ARG A 657 19.56 13.95 -11.80
C ARG A 657 18.08 13.76 -12.14
N TYR A 658 17.23 14.63 -11.63
CA TYR A 658 15.79 14.59 -11.86
C TYR A 658 15.33 15.47 -13.03
N GLU A 659 16.24 16.11 -13.79
CA GLU A 659 15.91 17.07 -14.86
C GLU A 659 14.84 16.53 -15.83
N ALA A 660 15.04 15.34 -16.38
CA ALA A 660 14.11 14.71 -17.32
C ALA A 660 12.73 14.40 -16.69
N MET A 661 12.69 14.05 -15.41
CA MET A 661 11.44 13.80 -14.69
C MET A 661 10.71 15.10 -14.32
N ILE A 662 11.44 16.20 -14.08
CA ILE A 662 10.87 17.53 -13.84
C ILE A 662 10.24 18.08 -15.12
N ASP A 663 10.95 17.97 -16.25
CA ASP A 663 10.54 18.55 -17.53
C ASP A 663 9.44 17.76 -18.26
N ASP A 664 9.23 16.49 -17.89
CA ASP A 664 8.13 15.68 -18.41
C ASP A 664 6.75 16.22 -17.99
N SER A 665 5.75 15.99 -18.84
CA SER A 665 4.35 16.35 -18.59
C SER A 665 3.61 15.44 -17.60
N GLY A 666 4.18 14.27 -17.27
CA GLY A 666 3.64 13.35 -16.27
C GLY A 666 3.67 13.93 -14.85
N THR A 667 2.77 13.46 -14.00
CA THR A 667 2.57 13.95 -12.62
C THR A 667 3.25 13.08 -11.56
N THR A 668 4.04 12.08 -11.99
CA THR A 668 4.73 11.10 -11.15
C THR A 668 6.19 10.94 -11.59
N LEU A 669 7.00 10.30 -10.75
CA LEU A 669 8.41 10.01 -10.97
C LEU A 669 8.59 8.54 -11.38
N TRP A 670 9.56 8.28 -12.25
CA TRP A 670 9.76 6.99 -12.91
C TRP A 670 10.65 6.04 -12.10
N GLU A 671 10.62 4.76 -12.43
CA GLU A 671 11.46 3.72 -11.78
C GLU A 671 12.97 3.92 -12.00
N LEU A 672 13.35 4.32 -13.22
CA LEU A 672 14.74 4.57 -13.65
C LEU A 672 14.88 5.99 -14.23
N TRP A 673 16.12 6.46 -14.39
CA TRP A 673 16.46 7.82 -14.86
C TRP A 673 15.93 8.22 -16.23
N SER A 674 15.58 7.26 -17.08
CA SER A 674 15.12 7.50 -18.45
C SER A 674 14.03 6.52 -18.83
N LEU A 675 12.91 7.01 -19.36
CA LEU A 675 11.97 6.18 -20.12
C LEU A 675 12.65 5.71 -21.41
N ASP A 676 12.59 4.41 -21.70
CA ASP A 676 13.08 3.87 -22.96
C ASP A 676 11.98 3.85 -24.04
N ALA A 677 12.38 3.72 -25.30
CA ALA A 677 11.43 3.65 -26.42
C ALA A 677 10.58 2.35 -26.44
N ALA A 678 10.91 1.38 -25.57
CA ALA A 678 10.16 0.13 -25.39
C ALA A 678 9.12 0.23 -24.25
N GLY A 679 9.12 1.32 -23.48
CA GLY A 679 8.23 1.54 -22.34
C GLY A 679 8.48 0.60 -21.16
N THR A 680 9.70 0.05 -20.99
CA THR A 680 10.01 -0.95 -19.94
C THR A 680 10.01 -0.38 -18.54
N VAL A 681 10.37 0.90 -18.41
CA VAL A 681 10.40 1.65 -17.17
C VAL A 681 8.99 2.17 -16.86
N THR A 682 8.44 1.86 -15.68
CA THR A 682 7.16 2.47 -15.30
C THR A 682 7.31 3.97 -15.03
N VAL A 683 6.27 4.72 -15.41
CA VAL A 683 6.14 6.17 -15.20
C VAL A 683 5.73 6.53 -13.76
N ASN A 684 5.52 5.54 -12.89
CA ASN A 684 5.27 5.74 -11.45
C ASN A 684 5.98 4.68 -10.62
N HIS A 685 6.91 5.08 -9.75
CA HIS A 685 7.58 4.16 -8.83
C HIS A 685 7.68 4.69 -7.40
N GLY A 686 7.47 3.79 -6.43
CA GLY A 686 7.39 4.10 -5.01
C GLY A 686 8.69 4.68 -4.45
N TRP A 687 9.83 4.13 -4.86
CA TRP A 687 11.14 4.52 -4.32
C TRP A 687 11.67 5.90 -4.73
N THR A 688 11.13 6.53 -5.77
CA THR A 688 11.84 7.62 -6.49
C THR A 688 11.73 8.99 -5.81
N GLY A 689 10.75 9.18 -4.92
CA GLY A 689 10.47 10.49 -4.35
C GLY A 689 11.37 10.94 -3.19
N GLY A 690 12.56 10.35 -3.04
CA GLY A 690 13.58 10.76 -2.07
C GLY A 690 13.85 12.28 -1.97
N PRO A 691 13.86 13.06 -3.08
CA PRO A 691 13.99 14.52 -3.04
C PRO A 691 13.03 15.24 -2.08
N LEU A 692 11.80 14.73 -1.91
CA LEU A 692 10.82 15.28 -0.96
C LEU A 692 11.36 15.27 0.47
N VAL A 693 11.98 14.16 0.88
CA VAL A 693 12.59 14.01 2.20
C VAL A 693 13.76 14.98 2.33
N ILE A 694 14.63 15.08 1.33
CA ILE A 694 15.80 15.97 1.38
C ILE A 694 15.38 17.44 1.50
N MET A 695 14.42 17.88 0.70
CA MET A 695 13.87 19.24 0.74
C MET A 695 13.30 19.58 2.12
N SER A 696 12.49 18.70 2.71
CA SER A 696 11.86 18.95 4.02
C SER A 696 12.82 18.82 5.21
N LYS A 697 13.62 17.74 5.24
CA LYS A 697 14.50 17.35 6.37
C LYS A 697 15.81 18.14 6.45
N TYR A 698 16.36 18.55 5.30
CA TYR A 698 17.69 19.16 5.22
C TYR A 698 17.71 20.57 4.65
N ILE A 699 16.90 20.89 3.62
CA ILE A 699 16.93 22.23 2.99
C ILE A 699 16.03 23.22 3.74
N ALA A 700 14.80 22.81 4.09
CA ALA A 700 14.00 23.47 5.11
C ALA A 700 14.48 23.12 6.53
N GLY A 701 15.09 21.94 6.71
CA GLY A 701 15.82 21.58 7.92
C GLY A 701 14.96 21.18 9.12
N ILE A 702 13.68 20.85 8.93
CA ILE A 702 12.77 20.43 10.01
C ILE A 702 13.01 18.94 10.28
N LYS A 703 13.43 18.54 11.49
CA LYS A 703 13.50 17.12 11.87
C LYS A 703 13.47 16.91 13.40
N PRO A 704 13.00 15.74 13.89
CA PRO A 704 13.09 15.40 15.31
C PRO A 704 14.54 15.08 15.71
N ILE A 705 14.88 15.42 16.95
CA ILE A 705 16.09 14.98 17.65
C ILE A 705 15.72 13.79 18.53
N GLU A 706 14.67 13.97 19.34
CA GLU A 706 14.12 12.96 20.24
C GLU A 706 12.77 12.42 19.75
N VAL A 707 12.40 11.26 20.30
CA VAL A 707 11.19 10.50 19.92
C VAL A 707 9.94 11.37 19.98
N ASN A 708 9.04 11.23 19.01
CA ASN A 708 7.75 11.93 18.93
C ASN A 708 7.87 13.47 18.98
N TYR A 709 9.00 14.02 18.52
CA TYR A 709 9.29 15.46 18.59
C TYR A 709 9.22 16.01 20.04
N GLU A 710 9.67 15.26 21.05
CA GLU A 710 9.93 15.84 22.39
C GLU A 710 11.03 16.92 22.31
N GLU A 711 12.02 16.71 21.46
CA GLU A 711 12.99 17.72 21.01
C GLU A 711 13.13 17.67 19.48
N TYR A 712 13.22 18.82 18.83
CA TYR A 712 13.35 18.91 17.37
C TYR A 712 14.14 20.15 16.92
N GLU A 713 14.77 20.08 15.75
CA GLU A 713 15.50 21.21 15.16
C GLU A 713 14.90 21.69 13.84
N ILE A 714 15.20 22.95 13.55
CA ILE A 714 14.88 23.68 12.33
C ILE A 714 16.19 24.34 11.87
N ILE A 715 16.82 23.80 10.81
CA ILE A 715 18.08 24.33 10.23
C ILE A 715 17.84 24.79 8.77
N PRO A 716 17.33 26.01 8.53
CA PRO A 716 17.11 26.52 7.18
C PRO A 716 18.45 26.86 6.51
N GLN A 717 18.65 26.44 5.25
CA GLN A 717 19.95 26.57 4.57
C GLN A 717 20.16 27.88 3.79
N PHE A 718 19.13 28.75 3.68
CA PHE A 718 19.20 30.06 2.99
C PHE A 718 19.73 30.07 1.53
N ILE A 719 19.76 28.91 0.86
CA ILE A 719 20.19 28.72 -0.54
C ILE A 719 19.31 29.51 -1.54
N TYR A 720 18.06 29.76 -1.17
CA TYR A 720 17.05 30.42 -1.98
C TYR A 720 16.53 31.69 -1.31
N ASP A 721 15.87 32.58 -2.05
CA ASP A 721 15.31 33.82 -1.50
C ASP A 721 14.04 33.56 -0.67
N LYS A 722 13.37 32.43 -0.88
CA LYS A 722 12.19 31.99 -0.12
C LYS A 722 12.20 30.47 0.06
N ILE A 723 11.85 30.01 1.26
CA ILE A 723 11.32 28.66 1.51
C ILE A 723 10.08 28.75 2.41
N ASN A 724 9.11 27.87 2.19
CA ASN A 724 7.94 27.66 3.03
C ASN A 724 7.68 26.15 3.12
N ALA A 725 7.80 25.58 4.31
CA ALA A 725 7.67 24.15 4.54
C ALA A 725 6.80 23.85 5.77
N SER A 726 6.12 22.70 5.75
CA SER A 726 5.38 22.22 6.90
C SER A 726 5.43 20.70 7.01
N VAL A 727 5.37 20.22 8.26
CA VAL A 727 5.39 18.81 8.62
C VAL A 727 4.30 18.59 9.65
N ASP A 728 3.41 17.64 9.38
CA ASP A 728 2.33 17.27 10.29
C ASP A 728 2.78 16.11 11.19
N THR A 729 2.46 16.21 12.48
CA THR A 729 2.96 15.30 13.51
C THR A 729 1.83 14.92 14.46
N ASN A 730 2.06 13.92 15.33
CA ASN A 730 1.12 13.58 16.41
C ASN A 730 0.82 14.74 17.37
N LYS A 731 1.70 15.75 17.43
CA LYS A 731 1.56 16.98 18.23
C LYS A 731 1.10 18.19 17.38
N GLY A 732 0.69 17.94 16.14
CA GLY A 732 0.21 18.94 15.18
C GLY A 732 1.27 19.44 14.19
N VAL A 733 0.89 20.44 13.40
CA VAL A 733 1.70 20.91 12.25
C VAL A 733 2.79 21.90 12.67
N ILE A 734 4.05 21.51 12.49
CA ILE A 734 5.21 22.42 12.45
C ILE A 734 5.16 23.20 11.13
N LYS A 735 5.37 24.51 11.16
CA LYS A 735 5.61 25.30 9.94
C LYS A 735 6.88 26.13 10.08
N MET A 736 7.70 26.15 9.04
CA MET A 736 8.82 27.07 8.90
C MET A 736 8.71 27.76 7.54
N SER A 737 8.80 29.08 7.53
CA SER A 737 9.03 29.82 6.30
C SER A 737 10.08 30.89 6.52
N TYR A 738 10.85 31.20 5.49
CA TYR A 738 11.66 32.42 5.45
C TYR A 738 11.49 33.13 4.11
N ASN A 739 11.64 34.46 4.13
CA ASN A 739 11.70 35.30 2.94
C ASN A 739 12.86 36.27 3.09
N LYS A 740 13.60 36.50 2.01
CA LYS A 740 14.64 37.51 1.94
C LYS A 740 14.05 38.91 2.01
N VAL A 741 14.68 39.77 2.81
CA VAL A 741 14.38 41.20 2.96
C VAL A 741 15.63 42.01 2.58
N GLU A 742 15.52 43.34 2.56
CA GLU A 742 16.55 44.25 2.03
C GLU A 742 17.97 43.95 2.57
N ASP A 743 18.09 43.75 3.88
CA ASP A 743 19.35 43.41 4.56
C ASP A 743 19.34 42.02 5.24
N GLY A 744 18.58 41.03 4.77
CA GLY A 744 18.65 39.67 5.36
C GLY A 744 17.40 38.82 5.16
N TYR A 745 16.84 38.29 6.25
CA TYR A 745 15.71 37.33 6.20
C TYR A 745 14.66 37.58 7.28
N GLU A 746 13.37 37.53 6.91
CA GLU A 746 12.26 37.36 7.84
C GLU A 746 11.89 35.85 7.90
N ILE A 747 12.00 35.25 9.09
CA ILE A 747 11.71 33.85 9.37
C ILE A 747 10.46 33.78 10.26
N LYS A 748 9.53 32.88 9.93
CA LYS A 748 8.30 32.62 10.68
C LYS A 748 8.21 31.14 11.01
N ILE A 749 8.01 30.83 12.29
CA ILE A 749 7.88 29.46 12.80
C ILE A 749 6.53 29.31 13.50
N LYS A 750 5.78 28.28 13.15
CA LYS A 750 4.75 27.70 14.01
C LYS A 750 5.35 26.46 14.68
N ALA A 751 5.57 26.55 15.98
CA ALA A 751 6.05 25.46 16.81
C ALA A 751 4.89 24.58 17.31
N ILE A 752 5.25 23.41 17.83
CA ILE A 752 4.35 22.40 18.42
C ILE A 752 4.74 22.18 19.89
N GLU A 753 4.02 21.33 20.61
CA GLU A 753 4.43 20.88 21.95
C GLU A 753 5.79 20.13 21.90
N GLY A 754 6.71 20.44 22.81
CA GLY A 754 8.09 19.95 22.82
C GLY A 754 9.11 21.07 22.58
N THR A 755 10.39 20.77 22.81
CA THR A 755 11.46 21.76 22.72
C THR A 755 11.96 21.90 21.27
N GLY A 756 11.71 23.05 20.67
CA GLY A 756 12.21 23.38 19.33
C GLY A 756 13.52 24.17 19.38
N TYR A 757 14.42 23.89 18.42
CA TYR A 757 15.68 24.61 18.24
C TYR A 757 15.82 25.14 16.80
N LEU A 758 15.81 26.47 16.62
CA LEU A 758 16.18 27.12 15.37
C LEU A 758 17.69 27.33 15.38
N LYS A 759 18.40 26.71 14.44
CA LYS A 759 19.86 26.87 14.28
C LYS A 759 20.14 27.74 13.06
N LEU A 760 20.78 28.88 13.31
CA LEU A 760 21.15 29.88 12.30
C LEU A 760 22.68 29.94 12.12
N PRO A 761 23.17 30.37 10.94
CA PRO A 761 24.56 30.73 10.75
C PRO A 761 25.08 31.68 11.84
N LYS A 762 26.30 31.46 12.33
CA LYS A 762 26.86 32.21 13.47
C LYS A 762 26.94 33.72 13.23
N GLU A 763 27.20 34.13 12.00
CA GLU A 763 27.23 35.51 11.54
C GLU A 763 25.86 36.23 11.63
N PHE A 764 24.76 35.50 11.86
CA PHE A 764 23.45 36.11 12.07
C PHE A 764 23.24 36.53 13.53
N LYS A 765 24.07 36.10 14.49
CA LYS A 765 23.88 36.36 15.93
C LYS A 765 23.65 37.84 16.24
N ASP A 766 24.60 38.71 15.86
CA ASP A 766 24.54 40.15 16.16
C ASP A 766 23.55 40.93 15.26
N ARG A 767 22.88 40.21 14.35
CA ARG A 767 21.92 40.72 13.36
C ARG A 767 20.49 40.22 13.62
N THR A 768 20.31 39.33 14.59
CA THR A 768 19.02 38.67 14.82
C THR A 768 18.19 39.43 15.86
N ASN A 769 17.00 39.86 15.45
CA ASN A 769 15.96 40.38 16.31
C ASN A 769 14.79 39.39 16.31
N PHE A 770 14.15 39.17 17.46
CA PHE A 770 13.00 38.25 17.54
C PHE A 770 11.93 38.73 18.51
N THR A 771 10.74 38.16 18.36
CA THR A 771 9.58 38.40 19.24
C THR A 771 9.10 37.08 19.85
N GLY A 772 8.89 37.08 21.17
CA GLY A 772 8.55 35.90 21.96
C GLY A 772 9.56 35.64 23.10
N VAL A 773 9.29 34.62 23.91
CA VAL A 773 10.27 34.08 24.86
C VAL A 773 11.05 33.01 24.11
N MET A 774 12.32 33.29 23.80
CA MET A 774 13.29 32.31 23.30
C MET A 774 14.55 32.38 24.15
N ILE A 775 15.19 31.23 24.32
CA ILE A 775 16.44 31.10 25.09
C ILE A 775 17.58 30.97 24.08
N GLU A 776 18.58 31.84 24.19
CA GLU A 776 19.84 31.66 23.46
C GLU A 776 20.61 30.48 24.04
N VAL A 777 20.93 29.51 23.19
CA VAL A 777 21.83 28.40 23.51
C VAL A 777 23.08 28.55 22.65
N ILE A 778 24.26 28.25 23.21
CA ILE A 778 25.53 28.35 22.50
C ILE A 778 25.91 26.97 21.99
N ASP A 779 26.07 26.85 20.67
CA ASP A 779 26.62 25.70 19.96
C ASP A 779 27.93 26.12 19.25
N ASP A 780 28.85 25.17 19.04
CA ASP A 780 30.15 25.43 18.44
C ASP A 780 30.11 25.62 16.92
N ASP A 781 28.99 25.29 16.27
CA ASP A 781 28.77 25.51 14.83
C ASP A 781 27.62 26.50 14.49
N TYR A 782 26.67 26.77 15.40
CA TYR A 782 25.46 27.58 15.12
C TYR A 782 25.16 28.67 16.16
N TYR A 783 24.36 29.67 15.77
CA TYR A 783 23.58 30.50 16.70
C TYR A 783 22.23 29.83 16.93
N VAL A 784 21.92 29.45 18.18
CA VAL A 784 20.75 28.60 18.49
C VAL A 784 19.73 29.35 19.32
N LEU A 785 18.48 29.33 18.85
CA LEU A 785 17.31 29.88 19.52
C LEU A 785 16.37 28.73 19.90
N SER A 786 16.19 28.51 21.20
CA SER A 786 15.27 27.50 21.73
C SER A 786 13.90 28.12 22.02
N PHE A 787 12.82 27.38 21.69
CA PHE A 787 11.43 27.79 21.83
C PHE A 787 10.50 26.61 22.15
N GLU A 788 9.31 26.94 22.68
CA GLU A 788 8.22 26.03 23.01
C GLU A 788 7.08 26.14 21.97
N GLU A 789 5.92 25.54 22.22
CA GLU A 789 4.72 25.73 21.40
C GLU A 789 4.36 27.21 21.24
N GLY A 790 4.18 27.68 20.00
CA GLY A 790 3.91 29.08 19.73
C GLY A 790 4.02 29.48 18.26
N ASN A 791 3.91 30.79 18.02
CA ASN A 791 4.18 31.39 16.72
C ASN A 791 5.26 32.46 16.91
N TYR A 792 6.36 32.33 16.17
CA TYR A 792 7.55 33.17 16.30
C TYR A 792 7.82 33.90 15.01
N THR A 793 8.29 35.14 15.11
CA THR A 793 8.86 35.90 13.99
C THR A 793 10.24 36.38 14.39
N ILE A 794 11.21 36.02 13.55
CA ILE A 794 12.63 36.31 13.70
C ILE A 794 13.05 37.10 12.45
N THR A 795 13.75 38.22 12.65
CA THR A 795 14.30 39.04 11.57
C THR A 795 15.81 39.07 11.71
N VAL A 796 16.51 38.61 10.67
CA VAL A 796 17.94 38.79 10.51
C VAL A 796 18.15 40.03 9.63
N SER A 797 18.82 41.05 10.18
CA SER A 797 19.11 42.34 9.53
C SER A 797 20.55 42.78 9.84
#